data_AF-A0A7W9GN95-F1
#
_entry.id   AF-A0A7W9GN95-F1
#
_cell.length_a   1.000
_cell.length_b   1.000
_cell.length_c   1.000
_cell.angle_alpha   90.00
_cell.angle_beta   90.00
_cell.angle_gamma   90.00
#
_symmetry.space_group_name_H-M   'P 1'
#
loop_
_entity.id
_entity.type
_entity.pdbx_description
1 polymer ?
#
loop_
_entity_poly.entity_id
_entity_poly.type
_entity_poly.pdbx_seq_one_letter_code
_entity_poly.pdbx_strand_id
1 'polypeptide(L)'
;MRDRLSRAESALRSAVARGGEADLGRDIDPRSVESADAWDEARTVRAKVIDELLRDTGGVPGAAVRLTGARITGGLQLRYGRLERPLRLDMCWIDDILMLAELTAAGVELIRCRVPDLRTESVDVQNAIAVRECLVGSVSMVDTHVHRSASFEDSRFTGHATLVHARNLSVGGDLLLTRARLFAASGEAVNAERLRVDGGLGLVGARARGPIVLSGATVSGRVDLTDAVLRNRHGVALDARRLVAGGVQGHGLRCSGTVDLGHATIAGSVVFDAAVLANPGGDALVASDIEADRLEVENGARIIGRMLIPRGVVRDTLALRGVEISNPGGYALVGIGAAVGSLVADRARLVGRVMLDDLEATSARLVGTRVTNPDDSWAVSLQSATVRRDLNLERLTAMGGLNIKGIRVGAAVFLGGAHLDGGYRALAASRAVIGERLVLGRRFRCRGDVDLAHADLGKSLAMDGARVQGQLRLFQARVRSDVLLRGAYIESSGMGVDAIGLRVDGRLTARGMVCDGAVRLTAAVADSVVLTGAQIYNPDGNALIAPRIEVRGDFVVGDDPYSSDLGGFWADGGIVMRDGKVGGDLVLDGAVLRRPDHRVLDGTGVQVGGKVSIERAEIQGTVSFDQAHVRRRFVLSASTLSGHGVGSTDGPIVFSAIQTMSDEFLVDGGVFRGALRLTGSTFAAGLSLRHGEFVAPGQTALLLPDVTCGVFRLTALDVDGAVIVARSRVGGDLIVDGGRFRHPGRFAVDVAGSTVGGSLVVREAELTGGMALRRAEVGFSVVLTALHGETGVRADGRTPVEEVVAAAGLKVEGNLECRDVELTGQLSLAEAALAGRLLVRGRTTLRNPGRTAVFAPNLRVSGAVELGSRRSTGNGPLTIVGDVRLDRANIGELSCEQVSISQEPPAAGRPGGTEQVRPLVTLHEAVVARRVLMNDLSIETAPTSRGRRAVIDLSEMQAGTVELPAGEIAVDLRDSEVRTLVMDPTDTSMVMLSGLTFDDPGDADVETALAWLRRDPTGYQHQVYEQLANHYRRSGDDAAARTVLLARHRHRRDLLGTSSLGQLLMKGWGYLQDVTVGFGYRPGLAAIWFVGLLAFGTAYFWGRELDPVEVNVHPTFNPIGYTLDLLIPILSLGQDNAWDPRGLDLVVAYGLVFSGAVLATTVVAAVTRVLNRR
;
A
#
# COMPACT_ATOMS: atom_id res chain seq x y z
N MET A 1 -46.48 111.43 -29.02
CA MET A 1 -45.90 112.27 -27.95
C MET A 1 -44.47 111.77 -27.74
N ARG A 2 -43.45 112.49 -28.23
CA ARG A 2 -42.04 112.12 -27.97
C ARG A 2 -41.78 112.48 -26.52
N ASP A 3 -41.81 111.49 -25.62
CA ASP A 3 -41.32 111.67 -24.26
C ASP A 3 -39.92 112.30 -24.33
N ARG A 4 -39.68 113.32 -23.50
CA ARG A 4 -38.34 113.89 -23.33
C ARG A 4 -37.43 112.75 -22.85
N LEU A 5 -36.48 112.34 -23.68
CA LEU A 5 -35.45 111.37 -23.29
C LEU A 5 -34.66 111.95 -22.11
N SER A 6 -34.36 111.13 -21.10
CA SER A 6 -33.45 111.54 -20.02
C SER A 6 -32.03 111.76 -20.56
N ARG A 7 -31.14 112.33 -19.74
CA ARG A 7 -29.72 112.51 -20.13
C ARG A 7 -29.05 111.16 -20.42
N ALA A 8 -29.35 110.15 -19.61
CA ALA A 8 -28.89 108.77 -19.78
C ALA A 8 -29.40 108.14 -21.10
N GLU A 9 -30.70 108.27 -21.37
CA GLU A 9 -31.34 107.72 -22.58
C GLU A 9 -30.84 108.38 -23.86
N SER A 10 -30.58 109.69 -23.81
CA SER A 10 -30.00 110.45 -24.93
C SER A 10 -28.55 110.04 -25.21
N ALA A 11 -27.76 109.77 -24.15
CA ALA A 11 -26.41 109.24 -24.27
C ALA A 11 -26.40 107.85 -24.91
N LEU A 12 -27.32 106.96 -24.48
CA LEU A 12 -27.49 105.63 -25.07
C LEU A 12 -27.86 105.68 -26.56
N ARG A 13 -28.89 106.46 -26.93
CA ARG A 13 -29.29 106.61 -28.34
C ARG A 13 -28.15 107.15 -29.20
N SER A 14 -27.39 108.12 -28.69
CA SER A 14 -26.24 108.69 -29.39
C SER A 14 -25.07 107.71 -29.53
N ALA A 15 -24.82 106.88 -28.52
CA ALA A 15 -23.78 105.86 -28.57
C ALA A 15 -24.11 104.77 -29.61
N VAL A 16 -25.36 104.28 -29.61
CA VAL A 16 -25.83 103.27 -30.57
C VAL A 16 -25.74 103.78 -32.02
N ALA A 17 -26.13 105.03 -32.27
CA ALA A 17 -26.01 105.64 -33.60
C ALA A 17 -24.56 105.70 -34.13
N ARG A 18 -23.58 105.79 -33.23
CA ARG A 18 -22.13 105.77 -33.55
C ARG A 18 -21.50 104.38 -33.48
N GLY A 19 -22.26 103.33 -33.15
CA GLY A 19 -21.75 101.98 -32.89
C GLY A 19 -20.89 101.84 -31.62
N GLY A 20 -20.95 102.82 -30.71
CA GLY A 20 -20.16 102.88 -29.48
C GLY A 20 -20.88 102.31 -28.24
N GLU A 21 -20.24 102.46 -27.08
CA GLU A 21 -20.76 102.07 -25.75
C GLU A 21 -21.25 103.29 -24.98
N ALA A 22 -22.39 103.16 -24.30
CA ALA A 22 -22.89 104.15 -23.36
C ALA A 22 -22.44 103.80 -21.94
N ASP A 23 -21.36 104.44 -21.48
CA ASP A 23 -20.83 104.27 -20.12
C ASP A 23 -21.41 105.34 -19.19
N LEU A 24 -22.25 104.94 -18.23
CA LEU A 24 -22.90 105.83 -17.28
C LEU A 24 -22.23 105.81 -15.89
N GLY A 25 -21.18 105.00 -15.69
CA GLY A 25 -20.44 104.90 -14.43
C GLY A 25 -19.96 103.48 -14.11
N ARG A 26 -18.90 103.38 -13.30
CA ARG A 26 -18.26 102.09 -12.93
C ARG A 26 -17.97 101.93 -11.43
N ASP A 27 -18.41 102.89 -10.64
CA ASP A 27 -18.17 103.05 -9.20
C ASP A 27 -19.16 102.27 -8.33
N ILE A 28 -20.25 101.76 -8.90
CA ILE A 28 -21.28 100.98 -8.20
C ILE A 28 -21.33 99.57 -8.78
N ASP A 29 -21.09 98.56 -7.95
CA ASP A 29 -21.28 97.15 -8.32
C ASP A 29 -22.73 96.72 -7.98
N PRO A 30 -23.57 96.39 -8.98
CA PRO A 30 -24.95 96.01 -8.75
C PRO A 30 -25.14 94.70 -7.97
N ARG A 31 -24.08 93.91 -7.82
CA ARG A 31 -24.11 92.62 -7.13
C ARG A 31 -23.88 92.75 -5.62
N SER A 32 -23.30 93.87 -5.17
CA SER A 32 -22.95 94.10 -3.75
C SER A 32 -23.93 95.01 -3.01
N VAL A 33 -24.73 95.80 -3.74
CA VAL A 33 -25.69 96.74 -3.14
C VAL A 33 -27.05 96.09 -2.88
N GLU A 34 -27.72 96.50 -1.80
CA GLU A 34 -28.99 95.92 -1.36
C GLU A 34 -30.22 96.57 -2.02
N SER A 35 -30.15 97.88 -2.31
CA SER A 35 -31.24 98.68 -2.89
C SER A 35 -30.81 99.39 -4.19
N ALA A 36 -31.80 99.65 -5.04
CA ALA A 36 -31.66 100.37 -6.30
C ALA A 36 -31.54 101.90 -6.12
N ASP A 37 -31.62 102.40 -4.89
CA ASP A 37 -31.46 103.83 -4.54
C ASP A 37 -30.03 104.35 -4.77
N ALA A 38 -29.07 103.45 -5.01
CA ALA A 38 -27.70 103.82 -5.34
C ALA A 38 -27.57 104.48 -6.73
N TRP A 39 -28.56 104.35 -7.62
CA TRP A 39 -28.57 104.98 -8.94
C TRP A 39 -29.44 106.23 -8.96
N ASP A 40 -28.87 107.34 -9.42
CA ASP A 40 -29.59 108.59 -9.65
C ASP A 40 -30.32 108.61 -11.01
N GLU A 41 -31.09 109.68 -11.27
CA GLU A 41 -31.76 109.89 -12.56
C GLU A 41 -30.77 109.95 -13.75
N ALA A 42 -29.52 110.33 -13.52
CA ALA A 42 -28.50 110.45 -14.57
C ALA A 42 -27.95 109.09 -15.03
N ARG A 43 -28.22 108.01 -14.28
CA ARG A 43 -27.85 106.62 -14.60
C ARG A 43 -29.05 105.71 -14.81
N THR A 44 -30.25 106.29 -14.90
CA THR A 44 -31.50 105.54 -15.05
C THR A 44 -32.00 105.57 -16.50
N VAL A 45 -32.23 104.39 -17.07
CA VAL A 45 -32.70 104.19 -18.46
C VAL A 45 -34.00 103.38 -18.44
N ARG A 46 -35.06 103.87 -19.10
CA ARG A 46 -36.31 103.10 -19.23
C ARG A 46 -36.13 101.93 -20.20
N ALA A 47 -36.64 100.76 -19.83
CA ALA A 47 -36.58 99.54 -20.64
C ALA A 47 -37.17 99.72 -22.06
N LYS A 48 -38.24 100.53 -22.19
CA LYS A 48 -38.86 100.87 -23.49
C LYS A 48 -37.88 101.49 -24.49
N VAL A 49 -36.92 102.30 -24.02
CA VAL A 49 -35.90 102.92 -24.90
C VAL A 49 -34.93 101.86 -25.43
N ILE A 50 -34.60 100.85 -24.61
CA ILE A 50 -33.74 99.75 -25.02
C ILE A 50 -34.46 98.86 -26.06
N ASP A 51 -35.74 98.54 -25.85
CA ASP A 51 -36.57 97.79 -26.80
C ASP A 51 -36.64 98.47 -28.18
N GLU A 52 -36.92 99.79 -28.22
CA GLU A 52 -36.90 100.56 -29.47
C GLU A 52 -35.55 100.47 -30.19
N LEU A 53 -34.43 100.60 -29.46
CA LEU A 53 -33.08 100.59 -30.04
C LEU A 53 -32.66 99.21 -30.56
N LEU A 54 -33.16 98.13 -29.96
CA LEU A 54 -32.89 96.75 -30.39
C LEU A 54 -33.61 96.37 -31.68
N ARG A 55 -34.78 96.99 -31.94
CA ARG A 55 -35.60 96.78 -33.15
C ARG A 55 -35.29 97.76 -34.27
N ASP A 56 -34.58 98.84 -33.96
CA ASP A 56 -34.24 99.89 -34.91
C ASP A 56 -33.24 99.41 -35.96
N THR A 57 -33.65 99.48 -37.23
CA THR A 57 -32.83 99.16 -38.39
C THR A 57 -31.97 100.34 -38.87
N GLY A 58 -32.18 101.55 -38.33
CA GLY A 58 -31.48 102.77 -38.75
C GLY A 58 -30.17 103.00 -38.02
N GLY A 59 -29.02 102.93 -38.70
CA GLY A 59 -27.70 103.18 -38.11
C GLY A 59 -26.59 102.37 -38.79
N VAL A 60 -25.43 102.25 -38.14
CA VAL A 60 -24.33 101.41 -38.63
C VAL A 60 -24.76 99.93 -38.60
N PRO A 61 -24.72 99.19 -39.72
CA PRO A 61 -25.03 97.75 -39.74
C PRO A 61 -24.17 96.97 -38.74
N GLY A 62 -24.81 96.14 -37.91
CA GLY A 62 -24.12 95.33 -36.88
C GLY A 62 -23.79 96.07 -35.57
N ALA A 63 -24.23 97.32 -35.39
CA ALA A 63 -24.10 98.01 -34.11
C ALA A 63 -24.88 97.28 -32.99
N ALA A 64 -24.24 97.03 -31.85
CA ALA A 64 -24.87 96.47 -30.67
C ALA A 64 -25.40 97.57 -29.74
N VAL A 65 -26.45 97.28 -28.97
CA VAL A 65 -26.89 98.14 -27.88
C VAL A 65 -26.02 97.85 -26.66
N ARG A 66 -25.01 98.70 -26.41
CA ARG A 66 -24.02 98.55 -25.33
C ARG A 66 -24.25 99.59 -24.23
N LEU A 67 -24.56 99.14 -23.01
CA LEU A 67 -24.84 100.00 -21.86
C LEU A 67 -24.07 99.52 -20.62
N THR A 68 -23.40 100.45 -19.94
CA THR A 68 -22.58 100.16 -18.76
C THR A 68 -23.00 101.04 -17.58
N GLY A 69 -23.15 100.44 -16.39
CA GLY A 69 -23.34 101.18 -15.13
C GLY A 69 -24.76 101.70 -14.84
N ALA A 70 -25.76 101.26 -15.60
CA ALA A 70 -27.11 101.81 -15.56
C ALA A 70 -28.10 101.01 -14.68
N ARG A 71 -29.11 101.71 -14.14
CA ARG A 71 -30.35 101.10 -13.63
C ARG A 71 -31.41 101.10 -14.72
N ILE A 72 -32.00 99.94 -15.00
CA ILE A 72 -33.02 99.75 -16.04
C ILE A 72 -34.39 99.61 -15.37
N THR A 73 -35.27 100.59 -15.61
CA THR A 73 -36.61 100.65 -14.99
C THR A 73 -37.70 100.12 -15.93
N GLY A 74 -38.73 99.46 -15.37
CA GLY A 74 -39.94 99.03 -16.09
C GLY A 74 -39.93 97.62 -16.71
N GLY A 75 -38.90 96.81 -16.44
CA GLY A 75 -38.76 95.43 -16.96
C GLY A 75 -38.46 95.38 -18.48
N LEU A 76 -37.44 94.64 -18.89
CA LEU A 76 -37.11 94.49 -20.31
C LEU A 76 -37.91 93.34 -20.92
N GLN A 77 -39.17 93.60 -21.25
CA GLN A 77 -40.09 92.62 -21.84
C GLN A 77 -40.14 92.73 -23.37
N LEU A 78 -39.28 91.95 -24.03
CA LEU A 78 -39.14 91.91 -25.49
C LEU A 78 -39.99 90.76 -26.05
N ARG A 79 -41.07 91.07 -26.77
CA ARG A 79 -42.00 90.08 -27.33
C ARG A 79 -42.17 90.25 -28.84
N TYR A 80 -42.31 89.14 -29.56
CA TYR A 80 -42.60 89.08 -31.00
C TYR A 80 -41.51 89.68 -31.91
N GLY A 81 -41.39 89.16 -33.13
CA GLY A 81 -40.56 89.75 -34.20
C GLY A 81 -39.07 89.46 -34.09
N ARG A 82 -38.22 90.37 -34.61
CA ARG A 82 -36.75 90.22 -34.65
C ARG A 82 -36.06 91.37 -33.93
N LEU A 83 -35.08 91.05 -33.09
CA LEU A 83 -34.13 92.00 -32.51
C LEU A 83 -32.89 92.03 -33.42
N GLU A 84 -32.77 93.10 -34.21
CA GLU A 84 -31.76 93.26 -35.25
C GLU A 84 -30.36 93.51 -34.67
N ARG A 85 -30.29 94.10 -33.46
CA ARG A 85 -29.04 94.44 -32.78
C ARG A 85 -28.79 93.52 -31.58
N PRO A 86 -27.55 93.05 -31.34
CA PRO A 86 -27.19 92.38 -30.10
C PRO A 86 -27.33 93.30 -28.90
N LEU A 87 -27.77 92.76 -27.76
CA LEU A 87 -27.82 93.48 -26.48
C LEU A 87 -26.58 93.15 -25.64
N ARG A 88 -25.89 94.17 -25.13
CA ARG A 88 -24.80 94.01 -24.17
C ARG A 88 -24.98 94.97 -22.99
N LEU A 89 -25.15 94.40 -21.81
CA LEU A 89 -25.23 95.12 -20.54
C LEU A 89 -24.03 94.76 -19.66
N ASP A 90 -23.35 95.76 -19.10
CA ASP A 90 -22.24 95.57 -18.16
C ASP A 90 -22.47 96.39 -16.88
N MET A 91 -22.33 95.76 -15.71
CA MET A 91 -22.58 96.43 -14.41
C MET A 91 -23.94 97.14 -14.32
N CYS A 92 -24.98 96.57 -14.94
CA CYS A 92 -26.34 97.10 -14.89
C CYS A 92 -27.21 96.45 -13.80
N TRP A 93 -28.12 97.23 -13.22
CA TRP A 93 -29.20 96.77 -12.34
C TRP A 93 -30.52 96.72 -13.11
N ILE A 94 -31.20 95.57 -13.11
CA ILE A 94 -32.53 95.41 -13.70
C ILE A 94 -33.57 95.33 -12.58
N ASP A 95 -34.59 96.21 -12.61
CA ASP A 95 -35.57 96.31 -11.52
C ASP A 95 -36.51 95.10 -11.42
N ASP A 96 -36.87 94.51 -12.57
CA ASP A 96 -37.88 93.46 -12.68
C ASP A 96 -37.36 92.32 -13.57
N ILE A 97 -38.07 91.95 -14.64
CA ILE A 97 -37.73 90.81 -15.49
C ILE A 97 -37.01 91.22 -16.79
N LEU A 98 -36.08 90.38 -17.26
CA LEU A 98 -35.58 90.39 -18.64
C LEU A 98 -36.24 89.21 -19.38
N MET A 99 -37.25 89.49 -20.21
CA MET A 99 -38.02 88.48 -20.92
C MET A 99 -37.84 88.62 -22.43
N LEU A 100 -37.57 87.51 -23.11
CA LEU A 100 -37.59 87.34 -24.56
C LEU A 100 -38.67 86.30 -24.88
N ALA A 101 -39.69 86.65 -25.66
CA ALA A 101 -40.74 85.69 -26.01
C ALA A 101 -41.13 85.79 -27.48
N GLU A 102 -41.28 84.62 -28.13
CA GLU A 102 -41.77 84.47 -29.51
C GLU A 102 -41.00 85.32 -30.53
N LEU A 103 -39.66 85.34 -30.45
CA LEU A 103 -38.83 86.24 -31.26
C LEU A 103 -37.51 85.62 -31.70
N THR A 104 -36.87 86.25 -32.69
CA THR A 104 -35.48 85.98 -33.08
C THR A 104 -34.56 87.07 -32.52
N ALA A 105 -33.53 86.70 -31.77
CA ALA A 105 -32.56 87.64 -31.19
C ALA A 105 -31.17 87.47 -31.81
N ALA A 106 -30.49 88.58 -32.11
CA ALA A 106 -29.10 88.53 -32.58
C ALA A 106 -28.13 87.97 -31.52
N GLY A 107 -28.31 88.31 -30.24
CA GLY A 107 -27.47 87.82 -29.14
C GLY A 107 -27.65 88.68 -27.88
N VAL A 108 -27.38 88.10 -26.71
CA VAL A 108 -27.56 88.77 -25.41
C VAL A 108 -26.34 88.52 -24.54
N GLU A 109 -25.66 89.59 -24.12
CA GLU A 109 -24.53 89.58 -23.21
C GLU A 109 -24.85 90.38 -21.95
N LEU A 110 -24.81 89.75 -20.79
CA LEU A 110 -24.95 90.35 -19.47
C LEU A 110 -23.66 90.08 -18.70
N ILE A 111 -22.96 91.12 -18.29
CA ILE A 111 -21.67 91.01 -17.60
C ILE A 111 -21.76 91.79 -16.29
N ARG A 112 -21.46 91.15 -15.16
CA ARG A 112 -21.47 91.78 -13.82
C ARG A 112 -22.79 92.49 -13.48
N CYS A 113 -23.91 92.03 -14.05
CA CYS A 113 -25.24 92.61 -13.83
C CYS A 113 -25.95 91.99 -12.62
N ARG A 114 -26.98 92.69 -12.11
CA ARG A 114 -28.02 92.09 -11.26
C ARG A 114 -29.30 91.91 -12.06
N VAL A 115 -29.77 90.67 -12.13
CA VAL A 115 -30.93 90.26 -12.93
C VAL A 115 -31.89 89.47 -12.05
N PRO A 116 -33.03 90.05 -11.63
CA PRO A 116 -33.99 89.32 -10.80
C PRO A 116 -34.51 88.05 -11.47
N ASP A 117 -34.90 88.15 -12.75
CA ASP A 117 -35.39 87.00 -13.51
C ASP A 117 -35.06 87.16 -15.00
N LEU A 118 -34.56 86.09 -15.62
CA LEU A 118 -34.24 86.00 -17.05
C LEU A 118 -35.10 84.91 -17.68
N ARG A 119 -36.03 85.29 -18.57
CA ARG A 119 -36.93 84.35 -19.24
C ARG A 119 -36.80 84.36 -20.75
N THR A 120 -36.72 83.17 -21.35
CA THR A 120 -36.85 82.95 -22.78
C THR A 120 -37.95 81.92 -23.04
N GLU A 121 -38.87 82.24 -23.94
CA GLU A 121 -39.99 81.37 -24.32
C GLU A 121 -40.18 81.39 -25.84
N SER A 122 -39.95 80.24 -26.50
CA SER A 122 -40.02 80.15 -27.97
C SER A 122 -39.12 81.18 -28.66
N VAL A 123 -37.83 81.19 -28.29
CA VAL A 123 -36.84 82.18 -28.77
C VAL A 123 -35.77 81.51 -29.61
N ASP A 124 -35.42 82.12 -30.75
CA ASP A 124 -34.29 81.72 -31.59
C ASP A 124 -33.16 82.75 -31.49
N VAL A 125 -32.03 82.36 -30.90
CA VAL A 125 -30.84 83.20 -30.72
C VAL A 125 -29.78 82.83 -31.74
N GLN A 126 -29.53 83.74 -32.68
CA GLN A 126 -28.62 83.54 -33.80
C GLN A 126 -27.13 83.45 -33.39
N ASN A 127 -26.76 84.10 -32.29
CA ASN A 127 -25.40 84.02 -31.75
C ASN A 127 -25.38 83.31 -30.39
N ALA A 128 -25.01 84.03 -29.34
CA ALA A 128 -24.78 83.48 -28.01
C ALA A 128 -25.64 84.19 -26.97
N ILE A 129 -25.91 83.49 -25.89
CA ILE A 129 -26.39 84.06 -24.63
C ILE A 129 -25.25 83.96 -23.64
N ALA A 130 -24.72 85.08 -23.16
CA ALA A 130 -23.64 85.10 -22.18
C ALA A 130 -24.07 85.87 -20.94
N VAL A 131 -24.06 85.23 -19.78
CA VAL A 131 -24.39 85.78 -18.46
C VAL A 131 -23.20 85.52 -17.55
N ARG A 132 -22.29 86.49 -17.45
CA ARG A 132 -20.98 86.31 -16.83
C ARG A 132 -20.83 87.17 -15.58
N GLU A 133 -20.37 86.54 -14.50
CA GLU A 133 -20.16 87.20 -13.21
C GLU A 133 -21.40 87.94 -12.66
N CYS A 134 -22.61 87.51 -13.01
CA CYS A 134 -23.86 88.18 -12.64
C CYS A 134 -24.42 87.66 -11.31
N LEU A 135 -25.26 88.48 -10.65
CA LEU A 135 -26.18 88.01 -9.60
C LEU A 135 -27.57 87.83 -10.23
N VAL A 136 -28.00 86.59 -10.35
CA VAL A 136 -29.25 86.21 -11.02
C VAL A 136 -30.22 85.58 -10.02
N GLY A 137 -31.50 85.93 -10.04
CA GLY A 137 -32.51 85.24 -9.21
C GLY A 137 -32.87 83.88 -9.81
N SER A 138 -33.53 83.90 -10.96
CA SER A 138 -33.86 82.71 -11.77
C SER A 138 -33.61 82.91 -13.26
N VAL A 139 -33.37 81.81 -13.96
CA VAL A 139 -33.30 81.71 -15.42
C VAL A 139 -34.29 80.64 -15.86
N SER A 140 -35.20 80.99 -16.76
CA SER A 140 -36.12 80.05 -17.40
C SER A 140 -35.97 80.15 -18.91
N MET A 141 -35.49 79.09 -19.55
CA MET A 141 -35.33 78.96 -20.98
C MET A 141 -36.16 77.78 -21.47
N VAL A 142 -37.32 78.10 -22.04
CA VAL A 142 -38.28 77.10 -22.53
C VAL A 142 -38.37 77.22 -24.04
N ASP A 143 -38.26 76.09 -24.74
CA ASP A 143 -38.34 76.00 -26.21
C ASP A 143 -37.42 77.04 -26.89
N THR A 144 -36.20 77.17 -26.38
CA THR A 144 -35.22 78.16 -26.85
C THR A 144 -34.14 77.47 -27.66
N HIS A 145 -33.81 78.04 -28.82
CA HIS A 145 -32.71 77.59 -29.67
C HIS A 145 -31.59 78.63 -29.66
N VAL A 146 -30.36 78.22 -29.38
CA VAL A 146 -29.15 79.05 -29.40
C VAL A 146 -28.20 78.46 -30.41
N HIS A 147 -27.96 79.14 -31.53
CA HIS A 147 -27.14 78.61 -32.63
C HIS A 147 -25.66 78.44 -32.26
N ARG A 148 -25.12 79.27 -31.36
CA ARG A 148 -23.74 79.15 -30.85
C ARG A 148 -23.76 78.66 -29.39
N SER A 149 -23.14 79.39 -28.48
CA SER A 149 -22.95 78.94 -27.09
C SER A 149 -23.85 79.68 -26.11
N ALA A 150 -24.19 79.03 -25.00
CA ALA A 150 -24.83 79.63 -23.84
C ALA A 150 -23.85 79.58 -22.65
N SER A 151 -23.55 80.71 -22.03
CA SER A 151 -22.60 80.82 -20.92
C SER A 151 -23.26 81.48 -19.71
N PHE A 152 -23.06 80.89 -18.54
CA PHE A 152 -23.50 81.34 -17.22
C PHE A 152 -22.32 81.38 -16.23
N GLU A 153 -21.11 81.59 -16.76
CA GLU A 153 -19.86 81.45 -16.02
C GLU A 153 -19.70 82.48 -14.90
N ASP A 154 -19.11 82.04 -13.78
CA ASP A 154 -18.83 82.87 -12.60
C ASP A 154 -20.06 83.57 -11.98
N SER A 155 -21.27 83.23 -12.45
CA SER A 155 -22.52 83.83 -12.00
C SER A 155 -23.07 83.14 -10.75
N ARG A 156 -23.75 83.92 -9.91
CA ARG A 156 -24.40 83.47 -8.68
C ARG A 156 -25.91 83.50 -8.86
N PHE A 157 -26.53 82.35 -8.59
CA PHE A 157 -27.98 82.15 -8.63
C PHE A 157 -28.52 81.92 -7.22
N THR A 158 -29.53 82.70 -6.82
CA THR A 158 -30.16 82.60 -5.50
C THR A 158 -31.67 82.82 -5.60
N GLY A 159 -32.45 81.87 -5.10
CA GLY A 159 -33.91 81.93 -5.19
C GLY A 159 -34.61 80.78 -4.46
N HIS A 160 -35.93 80.88 -4.35
CA HIS A 160 -36.77 79.90 -3.64
C HIS A 160 -37.33 78.78 -4.53
N ALA A 161 -37.26 78.92 -5.86
CA ALA A 161 -37.75 77.96 -6.84
C ALA A 161 -36.60 77.37 -7.68
N THR A 162 -36.90 76.71 -8.80
CA THR A 162 -35.89 76.22 -9.75
C THR A 162 -35.05 77.38 -10.29
N LEU A 163 -33.73 77.32 -10.09
CA LEU A 163 -32.83 78.43 -10.42
C LEU A 163 -32.53 78.53 -11.91
N VAL A 164 -32.28 77.40 -12.56
CA VAL A 164 -32.07 77.30 -14.01
C VAL A 164 -33.03 76.25 -14.54
N HIS A 165 -34.10 76.70 -15.20
CA HIS A 165 -35.05 75.84 -15.89
C HIS A 165 -34.76 75.91 -17.39
N ALA A 166 -34.36 74.82 -18.02
CA ALA A 166 -33.89 74.74 -19.41
C ALA A 166 -34.60 73.60 -20.14
N ARG A 167 -35.92 73.68 -20.28
CA ARG A 167 -36.73 72.64 -20.93
C ARG A 167 -36.69 72.81 -22.45
N ASN A 168 -36.38 71.72 -23.16
CA ASN A 168 -36.21 71.74 -24.63
C ASN A 168 -35.25 72.84 -25.12
N LEU A 169 -34.25 73.20 -24.31
CA LEU A 169 -33.19 74.10 -24.74
C LEU A 169 -32.29 73.37 -25.74
N SER A 170 -32.03 73.98 -26.88
CA SER A 170 -31.07 73.50 -27.87
C SER A 170 -29.94 74.50 -28.04
N VAL A 171 -28.69 74.05 -27.88
CA VAL A 171 -27.46 74.85 -28.00
C VAL A 171 -26.56 74.21 -29.05
N GLY A 172 -26.24 74.93 -30.13
CA GLY A 172 -25.38 74.44 -31.22
C GLY A 172 -23.89 74.38 -30.87
N GLY A 173 -23.46 75.09 -29.82
CA GLY A 173 -22.11 75.06 -29.24
C GLY A 173 -22.12 74.53 -27.82
N ASP A 174 -21.34 75.14 -26.93
CA ASP A 174 -21.21 74.73 -25.53
C ASP A 174 -22.25 75.40 -24.62
N LEU A 175 -22.69 74.67 -23.60
CA LEU A 175 -23.42 75.23 -22.45
C LEU A 175 -22.48 75.25 -21.24
N LEU A 176 -22.06 76.45 -20.81
CA LEU A 176 -21.03 76.64 -19.78
C LEU A 176 -21.63 77.22 -18.50
N LEU A 177 -21.50 76.50 -17.40
CA LEU A 177 -21.82 76.91 -16.02
C LEU A 177 -20.55 76.87 -15.14
N THR A 178 -19.39 77.13 -15.74
CA THR A 178 -18.09 77.12 -15.07
C THR A 178 -18.08 78.05 -13.87
N ARG A 179 -17.71 77.53 -12.69
CA ARG A 179 -17.68 78.24 -11.40
C ARG A 179 -19.01 78.90 -11.01
N ALA A 180 -20.12 78.52 -11.63
CA ALA A 180 -21.44 79.01 -11.26
C ALA A 180 -21.81 78.56 -9.84
N ARG A 181 -22.48 79.44 -9.10
CA ARG A 181 -22.93 79.19 -7.72
C ARG A 181 -24.44 79.14 -7.68
N LEU A 182 -25.01 77.95 -7.66
CA LEU A 182 -26.44 77.68 -7.73
C LEU A 182 -26.94 77.26 -6.34
N PHE A 183 -27.55 78.18 -5.59
CA PHE A 183 -28.04 77.91 -4.24
C PHE A 183 -29.57 77.95 -4.16
N ALA A 184 -30.23 76.82 -4.46
CA ALA A 184 -31.67 76.70 -4.35
C ALA A 184 -32.08 76.51 -2.88
N ALA A 185 -33.04 77.31 -2.39
CA ALA A 185 -33.54 77.18 -1.02
C ALA A 185 -34.49 75.98 -0.86
N SER A 186 -35.38 75.79 -1.83
CA SER A 186 -36.40 74.73 -1.87
C SER A 186 -36.79 74.44 -3.32
N GLY A 187 -35.96 73.70 -4.08
CA GLY A 187 -36.19 73.43 -5.49
C GLY A 187 -34.98 72.84 -6.18
N GLU A 188 -35.02 72.78 -7.51
CA GLU A 188 -33.93 72.24 -8.35
C GLU A 188 -32.89 73.32 -8.63
N ALA A 189 -31.60 72.97 -8.56
CA ALA A 189 -30.53 73.90 -8.93
C ALA A 189 -30.51 74.09 -10.45
N VAL A 190 -30.67 73.01 -11.20
CA VAL A 190 -30.79 73.01 -12.65
C VAL A 190 -31.81 71.94 -13.04
N ASN A 191 -32.78 72.30 -13.87
CA ASN A 191 -33.66 71.36 -14.54
C ASN A 191 -33.55 71.55 -16.04
N ALA A 192 -32.79 70.68 -16.68
CA ALA A 192 -32.52 70.69 -18.10
C ALA A 192 -33.01 69.38 -18.75
N GLU A 193 -34.26 69.01 -18.47
CA GLU A 193 -34.90 67.85 -19.08
C GLU A 193 -34.93 68.01 -20.62
N ARG A 194 -34.48 66.97 -21.35
CA ARG A 194 -34.40 66.96 -22.83
C ARG A 194 -33.56 68.08 -23.42
N LEU A 195 -32.59 68.59 -22.68
CA LEU A 195 -31.57 69.51 -23.17
C LEU A 195 -30.81 68.89 -24.36
N ARG A 196 -30.58 69.67 -25.41
CA ARG A 196 -29.70 69.31 -26.52
C ARG A 196 -28.52 70.26 -26.61
N VAL A 197 -27.30 69.73 -26.52
CA VAL A 197 -26.06 70.49 -26.68
C VAL A 197 -25.20 69.79 -27.72
N ASP A 198 -24.91 70.46 -28.85
CA ASP A 198 -24.07 69.89 -29.90
C ASP A 198 -22.56 70.01 -29.57
N GLY A 199 -22.18 70.89 -28.63
CA GLY A 199 -20.87 70.94 -27.99
C GLY A 199 -20.81 70.19 -26.65
N GLY A 200 -20.14 70.77 -25.65
CA GLY A 200 -20.01 70.24 -24.29
C GLY A 200 -20.89 70.96 -23.25
N LEU A 201 -21.18 70.25 -22.15
CA LEU A 201 -21.84 70.80 -20.96
C LEU A 201 -20.80 70.98 -19.86
N GLY A 202 -20.36 72.21 -19.64
CA GLY A 202 -19.33 72.54 -18.66
C GLY A 202 -19.92 72.95 -17.31
N LEU A 203 -19.59 72.22 -16.25
CA LEU A 203 -19.94 72.49 -14.84
C LEU A 203 -18.67 72.58 -13.97
N VAL A 204 -17.53 72.91 -14.59
CA VAL A 204 -16.21 72.92 -13.94
C VAL A 204 -16.20 73.90 -12.76
N GLY A 205 -15.91 73.40 -11.55
CA GLY A 205 -15.90 74.18 -10.31
C GLY A 205 -17.27 74.72 -9.88
N ALA A 206 -18.37 74.27 -10.51
CA ALA A 206 -19.72 74.70 -10.16
C ALA A 206 -20.10 74.23 -8.74
N ARG A 207 -20.85 75.06 -8.01
CA ARG A 207 -21.34 74.74 -6.67
C ARG A 207 -22.86 74.78 -6.67
N ALA A 208 -23.48 73.61 -6.55
CA ALA A 208 -24.93 73.46 -6.54
C ALA A 208 -25.44 72.93 -5.20
N ARG A 209 -26.43 73.62 -4.64
CA ARG A 209 -27.30 73.12 -3.56
C ARG A 209 -28.70 72.93 -4.16
N GLY A 210 -29.17 71.68 -4.16
CA GLY A 210 -30.35 71.25 -4.92
C GLY A 210 -29.96 70.29 -6.06
N PRO A 211 -30.91 69.48 -6.57
CA PRO A 211 -30.66 68.53 -7.65
C PRO A 211 -30.33 69.23 -8.98
N ILE A 212 -29.47 68.58 -9.77
CA ILE A 212 -29.23 68.87 -11.19
C ILE A 212 -29.89 67.75 -12.00
N VAL A 213 -30.91 68.10 -12.79
CA VAL A 213 -31.68 67.16 -13.62
C VAL A 213 -31.27 67.32 -15.09
N LEU A 214 -30.67 66.28 -15.65
CA LEU A 214 -30.24 66.13 -17.05
C LEU A 214 -30.96 64.94 -17.73
N SER A 215 -32.10 64.54 -17.19
CA SER A 215 -32.84 63.37 -17.66
C SER A 215 -33.24 63.51 -19.13
N GLY A 216 -32.83 62.53 -19.94
CA GLY A 216 -33.04 62.53 -21.39
C GLY A 216 -32.28 63.60 -22.16
N ALA A 217 -31.27 64.25 -21.56
CA ALA A 217 -30.43 65.20 -22.26
C ALA A 217 -29.53 64.51 -23.29
N THR A 218 -29.23 65.20 -24.39
CA THR A 218 -28.28 64.79 -25.42
C THR A 218 -27.15 65.81 -25.51
N VAL A 219 -25.93 65.39 -25.21
CA VAL A 219 -24.71 66.21 -25.26
C VAL A 219 -23.73 65.54 -26.21
N SER A 220 -23.54 66.04 -27.42
CA SER A 220 -22.63 65.41 -28.38
C SER A 220 -21.18 65.35 -27.86
N GLY A 221 -20.76 66.36 -27.10
CA GLY A 221 -19.49 66.42 -26.40
C GLY A 221 -19.52 65.83 -24.98
N ARG A 222 -18.69 66.36 -24.09
CA ARG A 222 -18.50 65.86 -22.72
C ARG A 222 -19.33 66.66 -21.71
N VAL A 223 -19.86 65.98 -20.69
CA VAL A 223 -20.34 66.60 -19.46
C VAL A 223 -19.16 66.69 -18.48
N ASP A 224 -18.69 67.90 -18.20
CA ASP A 224 -17.51 68.15 -17.36
C ASP A 224 -17.89 68.70 -15.99
N LEU A 225 -17.74 67.87 -14.96
CA LEU A 225 -18.02 68.12 -13.54
C LEU A 225 -16.74 68.28 -12.72
N THR A 226 -15.61 68.58 -13.36
CA THR A 226 -14.31 68.71 -12.69
C THR A 226 -14.38 69.72 -11.54
N ASP A 227 -13.96 69.33 -10.34
CA ASP A 227 -14.00 70.11 -9.09
C ASP A 227 -15.39 70.66 -8.69
N ALA A 228 -16.46 70.13 -9.28
CA ALA A 228 -17.81 70.54 -8.92
C ALA A 228 -18.20 70.06 -7.51
N VAL A 229 -19.06 70.81 -6.84
CA VAL A 229 -19.61 70.49 -5.52
C VAL A 229 -21.13 70.44 -5.61
N LEU A 230 -21.69 69.23 -5.56
CA LEU A 230 -23.13 68.98 -5.67
C LEU A 230 -23.67 68.51 -4.32
N ARG A 231 -24.74 69.13 -3.83
CA ARG A 231 -25.31 68.80 -2.51
C ARG A 231 -26.84 68.65 -2.56
N ASN A 232 -27.29 67.41 -2.35
CA ASN A 232 -28.67 67.02 -2.08
C ASN A 232 -28.72 65.80 -1.12
N ARG A 233 -28.57 66.04 0.20
CA ARG A 233 -28.24 65.01 1.22
C ARG A 233 -29.20 63.82 1.33
N HIS A 234 -30.44 63.94 0.85
CA HIS A 234 -31.49 62.93 1.03
C HIS A 234 -32.14 62.49 -0.29
N GLY A 235 -31.50 62.76 -1.43
CA GLY A 235 -32.05 62.43 -2.74
C GLY A 235 -31.00 62.40 -3.85
N VAL A 236 -31.47 62.47 -5.08
CA VAL A 236 -30.60 62.49 -6.27
C VAL A 236 -29.96 63.86 -6.42
N ALA A 237 -28.63 63.94 -6.36
CA ALA A 237 -27.89 65.19 -6.56
C ALA A 237 -27.65 65.48 -8.04
N LEU A 238 -27.43 64.42 -8.83
CA LEU A 238 -27.31 64.48 -10.29
C LEU A 238 -28.19 63.37 -10.90
N ASP A 239 -29.30 63.76 -11.52
CA ASP A 239 -30.19 62.86 -12.27
C ASP A 239 -29.80 62.94 -13.75
N ALA A 240 -29.01 62.00 -14.21
CA ALA A 240 -28.55 61.87 -15.60
C ALA A 240 -29.10 60.59 -16.24
N ARG A 241 -30.33 60.20 -15.86
CA ARG A 241 -31.00 59.03 -16.45
C ARG A 241 -31.26 59.25 -17.94
N ARG A 242 -30.98 58.24 -18.75
CA ARG A 242 -31.11 58.29 -20.23
C ARG A 242 -30.30 59.43 -20.87
N LEU A 243 -29.23 59.88 -20.22
CA LEU A 243 -28.29 60.82 -20.80
C LEU A 243 -27.59 60.18 -22.00
N VAL A 244 -27.55 60.88 -23.13
CA VAL A 244 -26.69 60.53 -24.26
C VAL A 244 -25.53 61.52 -24.27
N ALA A 245 -24.30 61.04 -24.04
CA ALA A 245 -23.13 61.92 -24.00
C ALA A 245 -21.89 61.34 -24.67
N GLY A 246 -21.02 62.21 -25.21
CA GLY A 246 -19.68 61.81 -25.67
C GLY A 246 -18.74 61.38 -24.53
N GLY A 247 -19.02 61.81 -23.29
CA GLY A 247 -18.31 61.39 -22.08
C GLY A 247 -18.78 62.12 -20.83
N VAL A 248 -18.41 61.61 -19.66
CA VAL A 248 -18.69 62.25 -18.35
C VAL A 248 -17.39 62.30 -17.55
N GLN A 249 -16.97 63.48 -17.12
CA GLN A 249 -15.76 63.68 -16.34
C GLN A 249 -16.10 64.30 -14.99
N GLY A 250 -15.68 63.68 -13.91
CA GLY A 250 -15.91 64.13 -12.54
C GLY A 250 -14.63 64.11 -11.72
N HIS A 251 -13.52 64.61 -12.27
CA HIS A 251 -12.26 64.69 -11.53
C HIS A 251 -12.42 65.61 -10.32
N GLY A 252 -12.10 65.14 -9.11
CA GLY A 252 -12.25 65.94 -7.88
C GLY A 252 -13.71 66.27 -7.50
N LEU A 253 -14.71 65.66 -8.16
CA LEU A 253 -16.13 65.89 -7.91
C LEU A 253 -16.48 65.56 -6.44
N ARG A 254 -17.16 66.48 -5.76
CA ARG A 254 -17.70 66.24 -4.41
C ARG A 254 -19.23 66.24 -4.46
N CYS A 255 -19.81 65.05 -4.40
CA CYS A 255 -21.25 64.86 -4.43
C CYS A 255 -21.77 64.33 -3.10
N SER A 256 -22.77 65.00 -2.52
CA SER A 256 -23.56 64.48 -1.40
C SER A 256 -24.99 64.23 -1.87
N GLY A 257 -25.41 62.97 -1.90
CA GLY A 257 -26.61 62.49 -2.61
C GLY A 257 -26.25 61.53 -3.75
N THR A 258 -27.25 60.98 -4.43
CA THR A 258 -27.07 59.99 -5.50
C THR A 258 -26.62 60.65 -6.81
N VAL A 259 -25.66 60.02 -7.50
CA VAL A 259 -25.39 60.24 -8.93
C VAL A 259 -26.06 59.11 -9.71
N ASP A 260 -27.08 59.43 -10.50
CA ASP A 260 -27.85 58.44 -11.27
C ASP A 260 -27.57 58.57 -12.78
N LEU A 261 -26.92 57.55 -13.33
CA LEU A 261 -26.58 57.35 -14.74
C LEU A 261 -27.40 56.18 -15.34
N GLY A 262 -28.54 55.85 -14.74
CA GLY A 262 -29.39 54.74 -15.19
C GLY A 262 -29.84 54.90 -16.63
N HIS A 263 -29.70 53.85 -17.44
CA HIS A 263 -30.03 53.85 -18.86
C HIS A 263 -29.29 54.90 -19.71
N ALA A 264 -28.17 55.45 -19.22
CA ALA A 264 -27.37 56.40 -19.99
C ALA A 264 -26.56 55.69 -21.09
N THR A 265 -26.41 56.33 -22.24
CA THR A 265 -25.56 55.89 -23.36
C THR A 265 -24.40 56.86 -23.52
N ILE A 266 -23.22 56.44 -23.11
CA ILE A 266 -22.00 57.23 -23.12
C ILE A 266 -21.08 56.68 -24.21
N ALA A 267 -20.85 57.44 -25.27
CA ALA A 267 -20.02 57.00 -26.38
C ALA A 267 -18.54 56.83 -25.99
N GLY A 268 -18.08 57.56 -24.97
CA GLY A 268 -16.70 57.49 -24.47
C GLY A 268 -16.61 57.00 -23.03
N SER A 269 -15.82 57.71 -22.23
CA SER A 269 -15.52 57.36 -20.84
C SER A 269 -16.40 58.10 -19.82
N VAL A 270 -16.74 57.39 -18.74
CA VAL A 270 -17.25 57.95 -17.49
C VAL A 270 -16.12 57.88 -16.46
N VAL A 271 -15.62 59.03 -16.00
CA VAL A 271 -14.41 59.13 -15.16
C VAL A 271 -14.73 59.84 -13.84
N PHE A 272 -14.43 59.21 -12.71
CA PHE A 272 -14.61 59.76 -11.35
C PHE A 272 -13.32 59.73 -10.54
N ASP A 273 -12.26 60.31 -11.09
CA ASP A 273 -10.94 60.36 -10.46
C ASP A 273 -10.90 61.28 -9.24
N ALA A 274 -10.33 60.79 -8.13
CA ALA A 274 -10.25 61.55 -6.86
C ALA A 274 -11.60 62.11 -6.38
N ALA A 275 -12.72 61.56 -6.88
CA ALA A 275 -14.06 61.99 -6.55
C ALA A 275 -14.49 61.49 -5.17
N VAL A 276 -15.36 62.23 -4.50
CA VAL A 276 -16.03 61.83 -3.28
C VAL A 276 -17.54 61.80 -3.55
N LEU A 277 -18.09 60.59 -3.67
CA LEU A 277 -19.52 60.36 -3.86
C LEU A 277 -20.09 59.81 -2.55
N ALA A 278 -20.94 60.59 -1.87
CA ALA A 278 -21.42 60.28 -0.53
C ALA A 278 -22.94 60.26 -0.44
N ASN A 279 -23.49 59.05 -0.30
CA ASN A 279 -24.86 58.79 0.12
C ASN A 279 -24.89 57.63 1.14
N PRO A 280 -24.48 57.88 2.41
CA PRO A 280 -24.33 56.82 3.41
C PRO A 280 -25.65 56.06 3.64
N GLY A 281 -25.60 54.72 3.59
CA GLY A 281 -26.77 53.84 3.73
C GLY A 281 -27.67 53.74 2.49
N GLY A 282 -27.42 54.54 1.45
CA GLY A 282 -28.15 54.54 0.18
C GLY A 282 -27.24 54.26 -1.03
N ASP A 283 -27.73 54.63 -2.22
CA ASP A 283 -27.00 54.49 -3.47
C ASP A 283 -26.21 55.76 -3.78
N ALA A 284 -24.89 55.66 -3.82
CA ALA A 284 -24.02 56.80 -4.12
C ALA A 284 -23.82 56.96 -5.62
N LEU A 285 -23.69 55.84 -6.34
CA LEU A 285 -23.56 55.79 -7.80
C LEU A 285 -24.47 54.70 -8.37
N VAL A 286 -25.44 55.09 -9.19
CA VAL A 286 -26.35 54.19 -9.90
C VAL A 286 -26.02 54.25 -11.38
N ALA A 287 -25.64 53.12 -11.96
CA ALA A 287 -25.32 52.95 -13.37
C ALA A 287 -26.02 51.69 -13.91
N SER A 288 -27.28 51.49 -13.51
CA SER A 288 -28.12 50.39 -13.96
C SER A 288 -28.40 50.51 -15.46
N ASP A 289 -28.21 49.42 -16.21
CA ASP A 289 -28.43 49.38 -17.66
C ASP A 289 -27.66 50.49 -18.42
N ILE A 290 -26.51 50.94 -17.89
CA ILE A 290 -25.63 51.90 -18.57
C ILE A 290 -24.98 51.26 -19.79
N GLU A 291 -24.75 52.02 -20.86
CA GLU A 291 -23.92 51.61 -21.98
C GLU A 291 -22.76 52.61 -22.12
N ALA A 292 -21.53 52.17 -21.88
CA ALA A 292 -20.33 53.02 -21.95
C ALA A 292 -19.14 52.27 -22.54
N ASP A 293 -18.16 52.99 -23.11
CA ASP A 293 -16.90 52.37 -23.52
C ASP A 293 -16.04 52.07 -22.29
N ARG A 294 -15.89 53.04 -21.38
CA ARG A 294 -15.14 52.89 -20.13
C ARG A 294 -15.87 53.51 -18.94
N LEU A 295 -15.75 52.86 -17.78
CA LEU A 295 -16.16 53.41 -16.49
C LEU A 295 -14.97 53.32 -15.53
N GLU A 296 -14.39 54.47 -15.19
CA GLU A 296 -13.13 54.60 -14.46
C GLU A 296 -13.36 55.34 -13.15
N VAL A 297 -13.12 54.65 -12.04
CA VAL A 297 -13.14 55.21 -10.68
C VAL A 297 -11.77 54.94 -10.06
N GLU A 298 -10.87 55.91 -10.18
CA GLU A 298 -9.46 55.73 -9.84
C GLU A 298 -8.92 56.84 -8.92
N ASN A 299 -7.61 56.81 -8.72
CA ASN A 299 -6.83 57.90 -8.12
C ASN A 299 -7.33 58.30 -6.72
N GLY A 300 -7.65 57.29 -5.89
CA GLY A 300 -8.07 57.50 -4.49
C GLY A 300 -9.51 58.00 -4.33
N ALA A 301 -10.35 57.82 -5.35
CA ALA A 301 -11.78 58.08 -5.25
C ALA A 301 -12.42 57.32 -4.07
N ARG A 302 -13.44 57.95 -3.47
CA ARG A 302 -14.16 57.43 -2.31
C ARG A 302 -15.66 57.42 -2.57
N ILE A 303 -16.26 56.25 -2.51
CA ILE A 303 -17.71 56.04 -2.61
C ILE A 303 -18.21 55.61 -1.23
N ILE A 304 -19.03 56.45 -0.60
CA ILE A 304 -19.66 56.17 0.69
C ILE A 304 -21.14 55.89 0.43
N GLY A 305 -21.53 54.61 0.45
CA GLY A 305 -22.80 54.11 -0.07
C GLY A 305 -22.59 53.01 -1.12
N ARG A 306 -23.68 52.54 -1.74
CA ARG A 306 -23.65 51.47 -2.75
C ARG A 306 -23.24 52.00 -4.13
N MET A 307 -22.47 51.21 -4.86
CA MET A 307 -22.26 51.34 -6.30
C MET A 307 -23.04 50.25 -7.03
N LEU A 308 -23.96 50.65 -7.91
CA LEU A 308 -24.82 49.74 -8.68
C LEU A 308 -24.49 49.81 -10.16
N ILE A 309 -24.21 48.68 -10.79
CA ILE A 309 -24.03 48.52 -12.24
C ILE A 309 -24.77 47.27 -12.76
N PRO A 310 -26.01 46.96 -12.32
CA PRO A 310 -26.70 45.78 -12.79
C PRO A 310 -27.04 45.92 -14.29
N ARG A 311 -26.84 44.84 -15.05
CA ARG A 311 -27.08 44.78 -16.51
C ARG A 311 -26.39 45.87 -17.35
N GLY A 312 -25.40 46.55 -16.78
CA GLY A 312 -24.62 47.56 -17.51
C GLY A 312 -23.69 46.91 -18.53
N VAL A 313 -23.49 47.59 -19.66
CA VAL A 313 -22.57 47.21 -20.74
C VAL A 313 -21.40 48.19 -20.75
N VAL A 314 -20.23 47.73 -20.31
CA VAL A 314 -18.97 48.50 -20.38
C VAL A 314 -18.05 47.84 -21.41
N ARG A 315 -17.99 48.38 -22.63
CA ARG A 315 -17.41 47.68 -23.79
C ARG A 315 -15.92 47.37 -23.63
N ASP A 316 -15.15 48.29 -23.04
CA ASP A 316 -13.70 48.15 -22.86
C ASP A 316 -13.35 47.82 -21.40
N THR A 317 -13.42 48.78 -20.48
CA THR A 317 -12.88 48.58 -19.12
C THR A 317 -13.75 49.20 -18.03
N LEU A 318 -14.06 48.41 -17.00
CA LEU A 318 -14.55 48.85 -15.69
C LEU A 318 -13.36 48.89 -14.72
N ALA A 319 -12.83 50.08 -14.45
CA ALA A 319 -11.65 50.28 -13.61
C ALA A 319 -12.03 50.85 -12.24
N LEU A 320 -11.63 50.14 -11.19
CA LEU A 320 -11.81 50.45 -9.77
C LEU A 320 -10.45 50.42 -9.07
N ARG A 321 -9.48 51.23 -9.54
CA ARG A 321 -8.08 51.15 -9.09
C ARG A 321 -7.82 52.02 -7.86
N GLY A 322 -7.39 51.39 -6.76
CA GLY A 322 -7.07 52.11 -5.52
C GLY A 322 -8.25 52.89 -4.92
N VAL A 323 -9.48 52.48 -5.24
CA VAL A 323 -10.73 53.09 -4.77
C VAL A 323 -11.09 52.58 -3.37
N GLU A 324 -11.74 53.42 -2.58
CA GLU A 324 -12.44 53.01 -1.36
C GLU A 324 -13.96 53.05 -1.59
N ILE A 325 -14.63 51.90 -1.52
CA ILE A 325 -16.09 51.80 -1.56
C ILE A 325 -16.56 51.24 -0.23
N SER A 326 -17.39 52.00 0.50
CA SER A 326 -17.79 51.66 1.86
C SER A 326 -19.30 51.74 2.04
N ASN A 327 -19.91 50.60 2.33
CA ASN A 327 -21.28 50.46 2.79
C ASN A 327 -21.39 49.30 3.81
N PRO A 328 -21.00 49.53 5.07
CA PRO A 328 -20.98 48.50 6.11
C PRO A 328 -22.36 47.84 6.32
N GLY A 329 -22.40 46.51 6.49
CA GLY A 329 -23.64 45.73 6.66
C GLY A 329 -24.48 45.53 5.39
N GLY A 330 -24.08 46.14 4.27
CA GLY A 330 -24.77 46.06 2.99
C GLY A 330 -23.88 45.56 1.85
N TYR A 331 -24.24 45.95 0.63
CA TYR A 331 -23.42 45.74 -0.56
C TYR A 331 -22.54 46.96 -0.82
N ALA A 332 -21.25 46.77 -1.05
CA ALA A 332 -20.37 47.82 -1.55
C ALA A 332 -20.56 47.99 -3.08
N LEU A 333 -20.55 46.88 -3.81
CA LEU A 333 -20.65 46.84 -5.26
C LEU A 333 -21.66 45.76 -5.70
N VAL A 334 -22.58 46.12 -6.60
CA VAL A 334 -23.54 45.20 -7.22
C VAL A 334 -23.47 45.35 -8.74
N GLY A 335 -23.00 44.32 -9.43
CA GLY A 335 -22.86 44.25 -10.88
C GLY A 335 -23.49 43.00 -11.47
N ILE A 336 -24.69 42.63 -10.99
CA ILE A 336 -25.38 41.41 -11.42
C ILE A 336 -25.74 41.50 -12.91
N GLY A 337 -25.36 40.49 -13.69
CA GLY A 337 -25.64 40.43 -15.13
C GLY A 337 -24.94 41.51 -15.96
N ALA A 338 -23.92 42.18 -15.43
CA ALA A 338 -23.16 43.17 -16.18
C ALA A 338 -22.30 42.51 -17.27
N ALA A 339 -22.13 43.18 -18.40
CA ALA A 339 -21.25 42.77 -19.48
C ALA A 339 -20.08 43.76 -19.57
N VAL A 340 -18.86 43.32 -19.27
CA VAL A 340 -17.66 44.16 -19.23
C VAL A 340 -16.57 43.59 -20.14
N GLY A 341 -15.84 44.44 -20.86
CA GLY A 341 -14.62 43.99 -21.54
C GLY A 341 -13.61 43.47 -20.53
N SER A 342 -13.10 44.34 -19.65
CA SER A 342 -12.19 44.00 -18.56
C SER A 342 -12.62 44.63 -17.25
N LEU A 343 -12.79 43.82 -16.19
CA LEU A 343 -12.96 44.29 -14.82
C LEU A 343 -11.59 44.40 -14.15
N VAL A 344 -11.21 45.58 -13.66
CA VAL A 344 -9.93 45.82 -12.97
C VAL A 344 -10.18 46.54 -11.64
N ALA A 345 -10.10 45.83 -10.52
CA ALA A 345 -10.28 46.39 -9.17
C ALA A 345 -8.99 46.33 -8.33
N ASP A 346 -7.84 46.59 -8.94
CA ASP A 346 -6.55 46.42 -8.28
C ASP A 346 -6.38 47.37 -7.08
N ARG A 347 -5.94 46.80 -5.94
CA ARG A 347 -5.74 47.51 -4.67
C ARG A 347 -6.99 48.25 -4.15
N ALA A 348 -8.19 47.84 -4.58
CA ALA A 348 -9.43 48.42 -4.05
C ALA A 348 -9.68 48.00 -2.60
N ARG A 349 -10.30 48.89 -1.82
CA ARG A 349 -10.80 48.62 -0.47
C ARG A 349 -12.32 48.65 -0.49
N LEU A 350 -12.94 47.49 -0.35
CA LEU A 350 -14.39 47.30 -0.42
C LEU A 350 -14.90 46.88 0.95
N VAL A 351 -15.69 47.74 1.60
CA VAL A 351 -16.30 47.47 2.91
C VAL A 351 -17.79 47.22 2.70
N GLY A 352 -18.21 45.97 2.87
CA GLY A 352 -19.51 45.43 2.45
C GLY A 352 -19.37 44.34 1.39
N ARG A 353 -20.49 43.71 1.02
CA ARG A 353 -20.53 42.59 0.06
C ARG A 353 -20.29 43.05 -1.38
N VAL A 354 -19.62 42.22 -2.16
CA VAL A 354 -19.40 42.42 -3.60
C VAL A 354 -20.16 41.34 -4.37
N MET A 355 -21.16 41.75 -5.15
CA MET A 355 -22.04 40.86 -5.90
C MET A 355 -21.84 41.05 -7.40
N LEU A 356 -21.22 40.08 -8.06
CA LEU A 356 -20.91 40.04 -9.49
C LEU A 356 -21.45 38.74 -10.13
N ASP A 357 -22.58 38.27 -9.63
CA ASP A 357 -23.25 37.08 -10.14
C ASP A 357 -23.71 37.32 -11.59
N ASP A 358 -23.62 36.27 -12.41
CA ASP A 358 -23.95 36.31 -13.84
C ASP A 358 -23.16 37.37 -14.64
N LEU A 359 -22.01 37.84 -14.13
CA LEU A 359 -21.10 38.75 -14.84
C LEU A 359 -20.57 38.09 -16.11
N GLU A 360 -20.62 38.80 -17.23
CA GLU A 360 -19.90 38.47 -18.46
C GLU A 360 -18.66 39.36 -18.59
N ALA A 361 -17.47 38.77 -18.58
CA ALA A 361 -16.21 39.50 -18.70
C ALA A 361 -15.28 38.85 -19.72
N THR A 362 -14.47 39.65 -20.45
CA THR A 362 -13.32 39.07 -21.17
C THR A 362 -12.21 38.69 -20.19
N SER A 363 -11.92 39.55 -19.21
CA SER A 363 -11.01 39.28 -18.10
C SER A 363 -11.47 39.97 -16.82
N ALA A 364 -11.15 39.37 -15.67
CA ALA A 364 -11.45 39.96 -14.36
C ALA A 364 -10.23 39.91 -13.46
N ARG A 365 -9.86 41.05 -12.88
CA ARG A 365 -8.68 41.21 -12.02
C ARG A 365 -9.04 41.97 -10.75
N LEU A 366 -8.78 41.36 -9.60
CA LEU A 366 -8.96 41.94 -8.27
C LEU A 366 -7.64 41.83 -7.46
N VAL A 367 -6.50 42.20 -8.05
CA VAL A 367 -5.18 41.93 -7.45
C VAL A 367 -4.92 42.85 -6.25
N GLY A 368 -4.59 42.25 -5.10
CA GLY A 368 -4.34 43.00 -3.88
C GLY A 368 -5.58 43.71 -3.31
N THR A 369 -6.78 43.34 -3.76
CA THR A 369 -8.05 43.88 -3.28
C THR A 369 -8.29 43.42 -1.85
N ARG A 370 -8.85 44.29 -1.01
CA ARG A 370 -9.33 43.94 0.33
C ARG A 370 -10.84 44.10 0.39
N VAL A 371 -11.53 43.01 0.68
CA VAL A 371 -12.97 42.98 0.88
C VAL A 371 -13.23 42.59 2.33
N THR A 372 -13.99 43.43 3.04
CA THR A 372 -14.37 43.19 4.43
C THR A 372 -15.88 43.14 4.53
N ASN A 373 -16.42 41.95 4.78
CA ASN A 373 -17.83 41.73 5.09
C ASN A 373 -17.98 41.49 6.60
N PRO A 374 -18.75 42.31 7.34
CA PRO A 374 -18.98 42.09 8.77
C PRO A 374 -19.90 40.91 9.07
N ASP A 375 -20.62 40.40 8.07
CA ASP A 375 -21.56 39.27 8.20
C ASP A 375 -20.90 37.93 7.82
N ASP A 376 -21.40 36.81 8.35
CA ASP A 376 -20.97 35.41 8.04
C ASP A 376 -21.32 34.94 6.59
N SER A 377 -21.42 35.86 5.64
CA SER A 377 -21.80 35.61 4.25
C SER A 377 -20.64 35.80 3.26
N TRP A 378 -20.88 35.50 1.99
CA TRP A 378 -19.91 35.68 0.90
C TRP A 378 -19.43 37.14 0.82
N ALA A 379 -18.11 37.34 0.92
CA ALA A 379 -17.49 38.65 0.72
C ALA A 379 -17.52 39.04 -0.76
N VAL A 380 -17.19 38.09 -1.64
CA VAL A 380 -17.21 38.25 -3.10
C VAL A 380 -17.98 37.09 -3.70
N SER A 381 -18.99 37.39 -4.52
CA SER A 381 -19.73 36.40 -5.29
C SER A 381 -19.62 36.71 -6.79
N LEU A 382 -19.28 35.68 -7.55
CA LEU A 382 -19.17 35.60 -9.02
C LEU A 382 -19.91 34.33 -9.48
N GLN A 383 -21.05 34.04 -8.85
CA GLN A 383 -21.80 32.84 -9.13
C GLN A 383 -22.27 32.86 -10.58
N SER A 384 -22.09 31.74 -11.30
CA SER A 384 -22.48 31.59 -12.71
C SER A 384 -21.84 32.60 -13.67
N ALA A 385 -20.85 33.37 -13.24
CA ALA A 385 -20.16 34.33 -14.10
C ALA A 385 -19.40 33.63 -15.23
N THR A 386 -19.23 34.33 -16.36
CA THR A 386 -18.46 33.86 -17.51
C THR A 386 -17.29 34.80 -17.77
N VAL A 387 -16.07 34.33 -17.56
CA VAL A 387 -14.82 35.05 -17.82
C VAL A 387 -14.11 34.39 -19.00
N ARG A 388 -14.03 35.06 -20.15
CA ARG A 388 -13.50 34.44 -21.39
C ARG A 388 -12.00 34.11 -21.33
N ARG A 389 -11.22 34.83 -20.54
CA ARG A 389 -9.78 34.61 -20.32
C ARG A 389 -9.51 34.24 -18.85
N ASP A 390 -8.75 35.08 -18.14
CA ASP A 390 -8.29 34.81 -16.79
C ASP A 390 -9.14 35.53 -15.74
N LEU A 391 -9.35 34.84 -14.61
CA LEU A 391 -9.80 35.42 -13.35
C LEU A 391 -8.61 35.51 -12.40
N ASN A 392 -8.05 36.70 -12.24
CA ASN A 392 -6.88 36.92 -11.40
C ASN A 392 -7.28 37.56 -10.06
N LEU A 393 -7.16 36.77 -9.00
CA LEU A 393 -7.46 37.11 -7.60
C LEU A 393 -6.20 37.01 -6.72
N GLU A 394 -5.01 37.19 -7.31
CA GLU A 394 -3.76 37.14 -6.55
C GLU A 394 -3.74 38.18 -5.43
N ARG A 395 -3.26 37.78 -4.26
CA ARG A 395 -3.18 38.64 -3.06
C ARG A 395 -4.54 39.23 -2.62
N LEU A 396 -5.67 38.66 -3.07
CA LEU A 396 -7.00 39.01 -2.57
C LEU A 396 -7.06 38.73 -1.07
N THR A 397 -7.51 39.70 -0.28
CA THR A 397 -7.87 39.49 1.12
C THR A 397 -9.38 39.62 1.26
N ALA A 398 -10.06 38.52 1.58
CA ALA A 398 -11.50 38.49 1.79
C ALA A 398 -11.78 38.05 3.23
N MET A 399 -12.34 38.96 4.03
CA MET A 399 -12.99 38.61 5.29
C MET A 399 -14.45 38.32 4.96
N GLY A 400 -14.80 37.03 4.95
CA GLY A 400 -15.93 36.39 4.29
C GLY A 400 -15.46 35.49 3.14
N GLY A 401 -16.31 34.53 2.73
CA GLY A 401 -15.97 33.55 1.70
C GLY A 401 -15.93 34.12 0.27
N LEU A 402 -15.29 33.40 -0.65
CA LEU A 402 -15.33 33.62 -2.10
C LEU A 402 -16.25 32.60 -2.78
N ASN A 403 -17.31 33.07 -3.43
CA ASN A 403 -18.24 32.24 -4.19
C ASN A 403 -17.99 32.36 -5.70
N ILE A 404 -17.43 31.32 -6.30
CA ILE A 404 -17.25 31.15 -7.75
C ILE A 404 -17.98 29.89 -8.23
N LYS A 405 -19.10 29.53 -7.58
CA LYS A 405 -19.90 28.35 -7.92
C LYS A 405 -20.46 28.45 -9.34
N GLY A 406 -20.27 27.40 -10.14
CA GLY A 406 -20.75 27.34 -11.52
C GLY A 406 -20.08 28.33 -12.48
N ILE A 407 -18.98 28.97 -12.08
CA ILE A 407 -18.25 29.91 -12.93
C ILE A 407 -17.69 29.21 -14.17
N ARG A 408 -17.64 29.91 -15.30
CA ARG A 408 -16.94 29.49 -16.51
C ARG A 408 -15.77 30.41 -16.77
N VAL A 409 -14.55 29.88 -16.74
CA VAL A 409 -13.31 30.62 -16.99
C VAL A 409 -12.59 29.99 -18.18
N GLY A 410 -12.36 30.74 -19.25
CA GLY A 410 -11.79 30.19 -20.48
C GLY A 410 -10.31 29.80 -20.35
N ALA A 411 -9.55 30.49 -19.49
CA ALA A 411 -8.15 30.20 -19.23
C ALA A 411 -7.93 29.78 -17.76
N ALA A 412 -7.34 30.63 -16.92
CA ALA A 412 -6.92 30.25 -15.58
C ALA A 412 -7.56 31.09 -14.46
N VAL A 413 -7.63 30.48 -13.27
CA VAL A 413 -8.00 31.16 -12.02
C VAL A 413 -6.76 31.22 -11.12
N PHE A 414 -6.35 32.44 -10.75
CA PHE A 414 -5.16 32.67 -9.94
C PHE A 414 -5.54 33.19 -8.56
N LEU A 415 -5.15 32.44 -7.51
CA LEU A 415 -5.36 32.78 -6.10
C LEU A 415 -4.03 32.81 -5.33
N GLY A 416 -2.91 32.97 -6.03
CA GLY A 416 -1.57 33.02 -5.42
C GLY A 416 -1.47 34.11 -4.35
N GLY A 417 -1.08 33.73 -3.14
CA GLY A 417 -0.96 34.65 -2.00
C GLY A 417 -2.28 35.23 -1.47
N ALA A 418 -3.44 34.72 -1.90
CA ALA A 418 -4.73 35.17 -1.38
C ALA A 418 -4.96 34.69 0.06
N HIS A 419 -5.70 35.49 0.84
CA HIS A 419 -6.14 35.19 2.19
C HIS A 419 -7.66 35.23 2.26
N LEU A 420 -8.29 34.07 2.49
CA LEU A 420 -9.75 33.92 2.55
C LEU A 420 -10.16 33.46 3.94
N ASP A 421 -10.99 34.22 4.64
CA ASP A 421 -11.53 33.83 5.93
C ASP A 421 -13.06 33.75 5.85
N GLY A 422 -13.58 32.58 5.52
CA GLY A 422 -15.01 32.37 5.26
C GLY A 422 -15.77 31.71 6.41
N GLY A 423 -15.17 31.59 7.59
CA GLY A 423 -15.74 30.81 8.70
C GLY A 423 -15.83 29.33 8.34
N TYR A 424 -17.00 28.88 7.86
CA TYR A 424 -17.24 27.51 7.44
C TYR A 424 -16.72 27.20 6.03
N ARG A 425 -16.90 28.11 5.06
CA ARG A 425 -16.51 27.87 3.66
C ARG A 425 -15.78 29.08 3.09
N ALA A 426 -14.48 28.90 2.84
CA ALA A 426 -13.63 29.97 2.34
C ALA A 426 -13.72 30.13 0.82
N LEU A 427 -13.81 29.01 0.09
CA LEU A 427 -13.89 29.00 -1.37
C LEU A 427 -14.97 28.02 -1.83
N ALA A 428 -16.04 28.53 -2.44
CA ALA A 428 -17.04 27.74 -3.13
C ALA A 428 -16.79 27.79 -4.64
N ALA A 429 -16.21 26.73 -5.19
CA ALA A 429 -15.90 26.57 -6.60
C ALA A 429 -16.54 25.28 -7.17
N SER A 430 -17.64 24.82 -6.56
CA SER A 430 -18.35 23.66 -7.05
C SER A 430 -18.95 23.91 -8.43
N ARG A 431 -18.87 22.90 -9.31
CA ARG A 431 -19.27 22.97 -10.72
C ARG A 431 -18.56 24.06 -11.54
N ALA A 432 -17.43 24.57 -11.07
CA ALA A 432 -16.62 25.50 -11.85
C ALA A 432 -16.05 24.78 -13.10
N VAL A 433 -16.05 25.47 -14.23
CA VAL A 433 -15.43 25.01 -15.48
C VAL A 433 -14.27 25.96 -15.79
N ILE A 434 -13.04 25.45 -15.70
CA ILE A 434 -11.82 26.23 -15.92
C ILE A 434 -11.07 25.61 -17.09
N GLY A 435 -10.92 26.34 -18.20
CA GLY A 435 -10.35 25.81 -19.45
C GLY A 435 -8.88 25.43 -19.35
N GLU A 436 -8.13 26.05 -18.43
CA GLU A 436 -6.77 25.65 -18.10
C GLU A 436 -6.65 25.22 -16.63
N ARG A 437 -6.07 26.09 -15.78
CA ARG A 437 -5.55 25.69 -14.46
C ARG A 437 -6.14 26.54 -13.35
N LEU A 438 -6.29 25.92 -12.18
CA LEU A 438 -6.62 26.60 -10.93
C LEU A 438 -5.36 26.62 -10.05
N VAL A 439 -4.89 27.82 -9.70
CA VAL A 439 -3.62 28.01 -8.97
C VAL A 439 -3.87 28.63 -7.60
N LEU A 440 -3.84 27.80 -6.56
CA LEU A 440 -3.75 28.18 -5.16
C LEU A 440 -2.28 28.10 -4.73
N GLY A 441 -1.44 28.97 -5.30
CA GLY A 441 0.02 28.90 -5.14
C GLY A 441 0.53 29.24 -3.73
N ARG A 442 1.86 29.31 -3.60
CA ARG A 442 2.55 29.65 -2.33
C ARG A 442 1.92 30.86 -1.64
N ARG A 443 1.82 30.78 -0.31
CA ARG A 443 1.20 31.78 0.57
C ARG A 443 -0.32 31.93 0.44
N PHE A 444 -1.00 31.11 -0.37
CA PHE A 444 -2.45 30.98 -0.25
C PHE A 444 -2.78 30.45 1.15
N ARG A 445 -3.69 31.13 1.85
CA ARG A 445 -4.16 30.72 3.17
C ARG A 445 -5.66 30.88 3.26
N CYS A 446 -6.36 29.84 3.71
CA CYS A 446 -7.78 29.97 4.00
C CYS A 446 -8.19 29.39 5.35
N ARG A 447 -9.21 30.00 5.94
CA ARG A 447 -9.97 29.49 7.09
C ARG A 447 -11.40 29.19 6.63
N GLY A 448 -11.77 27.91 6.69
CA GLY A 448 -12.96 27.33 6.10
C GLY A 448 -12.65 26.45 4.89
N ASP A 449 -13.66 25.66 4.48
CA ASP A 449 -13.54 24.65 3.42
C ASP A 449 -13.21 25.25 2.05
N VAL A 450 -12.46 24.47 1.25
CA VAL A 450 -12.26 24.66 -0.19
C VAL A 450 -13.09 23.61 -0.92
N ASP A 451 -14.20 24.04 -1.53
CA ASP A 451 -15.16 23.17 -2.21
C ASP A 451 -14.99 23.25 -3.74
N LEU A 452 -14.41 22.19 -4.32
CA LEU A 452 -14.23 21.99 -5.76
C LEU A 452 -15.09 20.82 -6.27
N ALA A 453 -16.19 20.48 -5.56
CA ALA A 453 -17.05 19.37 -5.95
C ALA A 453 -17.61 19.56 -7.38
N HIS A 454 -17.50 18.52 -8.21
CA HIS A 454 -17.90 18.52 -9.62
C HIS A 454 -17.23 19.60 -10.50
N ALA A 455 -16.09 20.15 -10.08
CA ALA A 455 -15.33 21.07 -10.93
C ALA A 455 -14.70 20.33 -12.12
N ASP A 456 -14.63 20.97 -13.29
CA ASP A 456 -13.95 20.47 -14.49
C ASP A 456 -12.79 21.42 -14.85
N LEU A 457 -11.56 20.92 -14.72
CA LEU A 457 -10.33 21.63 -15.02
C LEU A 457 -9.70 21.07 -16.30
N GLY A 458 -9.47 21.94 -17.29
CA GLY A 458 -8.88 21.58 -18.58
C GLY A 458 -7.39 21.27 -18.54
N LYS A 459 -6.68 21.68 -17.49
CA LYS A 459 -5.29 21.34 -17.20
C LYS A 459 -5.16 20.95 -15.71
N SER A 460 -4.40 21.69 -14.92
CA SER A 460 -3.91 21.26 -13.61
C SER A 460 -4.59 22.00 -12.44
N LEU A 461 -4.69 21.32 -11.30
CA LEU A 461 -4.96 21.93 -9.99
C LEU A 461 -3.63 22.07 -9.25
N ALA A 462 -3.17 23.31 -9.01
CA ALA A 462 -1.93 23.57 -8.31
C ALA A 462 -2.18 24.21 -6.95
N MET A 463 -1.87 23.50 -5.87
CA MET A 463 -1.98 23.96 -4.48
C MET A 463 -0.64 23.88 -3.73
N ASP A 464 0.47 24.04 -4.46
CA ASP A 464 1.81 23.92 -3.89
C ASP A 464 2.06 24.98 -2.79
N GLY A 465 2.34 24.53 -1.56
CA GLY A 465 2.56 25.39 -0.40
C GLY A 465 1.31 26.13 0.09
N ALA A 466 0.11 25.68 -0.28
CA ALA A 466 -1.15 26.21 0.22
C ALA A 466 -1.39 25.79 1.68
N ARG A 467 -2.00 26.67 2.49
CA ARG A 467 -2.48 26.34 3.85
C ARG A 467 -4.00 26.41 3.91
N VAL A 468 -4.64 25.30 4.22
CA VAL A 468 -6.10 25.17 4.32
C VAL A 468 -6.46 24.77 5.75
N GLN A 469 -7.10 25.66 6.49
CA GLN A 469 -7.70 25.36 7.80
C GLN A 469 -9.18 25.03 7.58
N GLY A 470 -9.46 23.78 7.24
CA GLY A 470 -10.75 23.29 6.78
C GLY A 470 -10.57 22.10 5.83
N GLN A 471 -11.68 21.62 5.26
CA GLN A 471 -11.66 20.47 4.36
C GLN A 471 -11.39 20.90 2.90
N LEU A 472 -10.55 20.15 2.19
CA LEU A 472 -10.41 20.20 0.72
C LEU A 472 -11.34 19.16 0.08
N ARG A 473 -12.41 19.62 -0.58
CA ARG A 473 -13.40 18.75 -1.24
C ARG A 473 -13.18 18.70 -2.74
N LEU A 474 -12.86 17.52 -3.25
CA LEU A 474 -12.63 17.19 -4.65
C LEU A 474 -13.64 16.15 -5.16
N PHE A 475 -14.81 16.06 -4.51
CA PHE A 475 -15.87 15.09 -4.82
C PHE A 475 -16.27 15.16 -6.30
N GLN A 476 -16.06 14.06 -7.03
CA GLN A 476 -16.34 13.94 -8.47
C GLN A 476 -15.75 15.06 -9.34
N ALA A 477 -14.66 15.68 -8.91
CA ALA A 477 -13.93 16.64 -9.74
C ALA A 477 -13.20 15.94 -10.89
N ARG A 478 -12.99 16.66 -12.00
CA ARG A 478 -12.21 16.19 -13.15
C ARG A 478 -11.05 17.14 -13.41
N VAL A 479 -9.86 16.60 -13.52
CA VAL A 479 -8.61 17.33 -13.81
C VAL A 479 -7.92 16.64 -14.98
N ARG A 480 -7.83 17.30 -16.13
CA ARG A 480 -7.29 16.70 -17.37
C ARG A 480 -5.75 16.60 -17.41
N SER A 481 -5.06 17.12 -16.41
CA SER A 481 -3.61 17.00 -16.24
C SER A 481 -3.33 16.64 -14.78
N ASP A 482 -2.51 17.42 -14.06
CA ASP A 482 -2.01 17.04 -12.75
C ASP A 482 -2.76 17.73 -11.59
N VAL A 483 -2.81 17.03 -10.46
CA VAL A 483 -3.15 17.61 -9.16
C VAL A 483 -1.87 17.69 -8.32
N LEU A 484 -1.47 18.91 -7.97
CA LEU A 484 -0.21 19.21 -7.29
C LEU A 484 -0.49 19.78 -5.90
N LEU A 485 -0.13 19.02 -4.86
CA LEU A 485 -0.29 19.37 -3.44
C LEU A 485 1.08 19.41 -2.74
N ARG A 486 2.14 19.86 -3.43
CA ARG A 486 3.51 19.76 -2.90
C ARG A 486 3.70 20.73 -1.73
N GLY A 487 4.09 20.21 -0.56
CA GLY A 487 4.25 21.01 0.66
C GLY A 487 2.96 21.71 1.12
N ALA A 488 1.78 21.21 0.71
CA ALA A 488 0.50 21.74 1.17
C ALA A 488 0.28 21.36 2.65
N TYR A 489 -0.35 22.25 3.41
CA TYR A 489 -0.71 22.04 4.81
C TYR A 489 -2.23 22.11 4.95
N ILE A 490 -2.86 21.00 5.32
CA ILE A 490 -4.32 20.87 5.44
C ILE A 490 -4.62 20.46 6.89
N GLU A 491 -5.45 21.26 7.55
CA GLU A 491 -5.79 21.11 8.97
C GLU A 491 -7.31 21.02 9.13
N SER A 492 -7.81 19.86 9.55
CA SER A 492 -9.24 19.57 9.69
C SER A 492 -9.48 18.58 10.83
N SER A 493 -10.52 18.78 11.65
CA SER A 493 -10.84 17.90 12.79
C SER A 493 -11.41 16.52 12.42
N GLY A 494 -11.31 16.11 11.15
CA GLY A 494 -11.86 14.84 10.66
C GLY A 494 -11.36 14.50 9.26
N MET A 495 -12.11 14.89 8.23
CA MET A 495 -11.69 14.70 6.84
C MET A 495 -10.87 15.91 6.38
N GLY A 496 -9.58 15.71 6.08
CA GLY A 496 -8.73 16.74 5.50
C GLY A 496 -8.95 16.88 4.00
N VAL A 497 -8.78 15.79 3.25
CA VAL A 497 -9.00 15.74 1.80
C VAL A 497 -10.09 14.73 1.47
N ASP A 498 -11.12 15.14 0.75
CA ASP A 498 -12.23 14.28 0.33
C ASP A 498 -12.37 14.29 -1.20
N ALA A 499 -11.75 13.30 -1.83
CA ALA A 499 -11.63 13.17 -3.28
C ALA A 499 -12.36 11.92 -3.81
N ILE A 500 -13.54 11.63 -3.26
CA ILE A 500 -14.38 10.52 -3.73
C ILE A 500 -14.69 10.72 -5.22
N GLY A 501 -14.36 9.72 -6.04
CA GLY A 501 -14.64 9.74 -7.48
C GLY A 501 -13.86 10.81 -8.25
N LEU A 502 -12.78 11.37 -7.68
CA LEU A 502 -11.88 12.29 -8.39
C LEU A 502 -11.30 11.59 -9.62
N ARG A 503 -11.30 12.28 -10.77
CA ARG A 503 -10.64 11.81 -11.99
C ARG A 503 -9.49 12.75 -12.36
N VAL A 504 -8.30 12.20 -12.43
CA VAL A 504 -7.06 12.87 -12.84
C VAL A 504 -6.52 12.14 -14.05
N ASP A 505 -6.44 12.80 -15.20
CA ASP A 505 -5.88 12.17 -16.41
C ASP A 505 -4.33 12.09 -16.34
N GLY A 506 -3.70 12.93 -15.53
CA GLY A 506 -2.27 12.89 -15.19
C GLY A 506 -1.98 12.42 -13.76
N ARG A 507 -1.01 13.04 -13.10
CA ARG A 507 -0.50 12.61 -11.79
C ARG A 507 -1.18 13.35 -10.63
N LEU A 508 -1.54 12.60 -9.58
CA LEU A 508 -1.85 13.12 -8.25
C LEU A 508 -0.57 13.12 -7.40
N THR A 509 0.02 14.30 -7.17
CA THR A 509 1.28 14.45 -6.41
C THR A 509 1.05 15.23 -5.14
N ALA A 510 1.30 14.64 -3.97
CA ALA A 510 1.25 15.31 -2.66
C ALA A 510 2.58 15.23 -1.91
N ARG A 511 3.68 15.48 -2.61
CA ARG A 511 5.03 15.40 -2.05
C ARG A 511 5.22 16.37 -0.88
N GLY A 512 5.62 15.86 0.29
CA GLY A 512 5.81 16.68 1.49
C GLY A 512 4.53 17.32 2.03
N MET A 513 3.34 16.85 1.62
CA MET A 513 2.07 17.35 2.14
C MET A 513 1.92 16.99 3.62
N VAL A 514 1.44 17.90 4.45
CA VAL A 514 1.03 17.63 5.83
C VAL A 514 -0.49 17.74 5.91
N CYS A 515 -1.14 16.69 6.39
CA CYS A 515 -2.59 16.63 6.54
C CYS A 515 -2.93 16.15 7.95
N ASP A 516 -3.47 17.06 8.77
CA ASP A 516 -4.13 16.72 10.03
C ASP A 516 -5.61 16.44 9.71
N GLY A 517 -5.97 15.16 9.73
CA GLY A 517 -7.22 14.62 9.22
C GLY A 517 -7.02 13.60 8.09
N ALA A 518 -8.05 12.79 7.83
CA ALA A 518 -8.01 11.72 6.83
C ALA A 518 -7.97 12.23 5.38
N VAL A 519 -7.26 11.50 4.52
CA VAL A 519 -7.24 11.66 3.07
C VAL A 519 -8.04 10.55 2.42
N ARG A 520 -9.14 10.88 1.74
CA ARG A 520 -10.01 9.92 1.06
C ARG A 520 -9.90 10.03 -0.45
N LEU A 521 -9.53 8.93 -1.08
CA LEU A 521 -9.39 8.72 -2.53
C LEU A 521 -10.31 7.59 -3.03
N THR A 522 -11.42 7.32 -2.34
CA THR A 522 -12.38 6.27 -2.71
C THR A 522 -12.83 6.39 -4.16
N ALA A 523 -12.66 5.33 -4.95
CA ALA A 523 -13.00 5.29 -6.37
C ALA A 523 -12.37 6.43 -7.21
N ALA A 524 -11.25 7.00 -6.75
CA ALA A 524 -10.49 7.95 -7.53
C ALA A 524 -9.78 7.23 -8.69
N VAL A 525 -9.61 7.94 -9.80
CA VAL A 525 -8.89 7.47 -10.99
C VAL A 525 -7.74 8.42 -11.26
N ALA A 526 -6.52 7.91 -11.36
CA ALA A 526 -5.33 8.70 -11.67
C ALA A 526 -4.38 7.94 -12.61
N ASP A 527 -3.54 8.66 -13.35
CA ASP A 527 -2.44 8.01 -14.08
C ASP A 527 -1.36 7.52 -13.11
N SER A 528 -0.99 8.31 -12.11
CA SER A 528 -0.08 7.91 -11.04
C SER A 528 -0.41 8.66 -9.75
N VAL A 529 -0.14 8.04 -8.60
CA VAL A 529 -0.32 8.65 -7.27
C VAL A 529 1.01 8.65 -6.55
N VAL A 530 1.49 9.83 -6.15
CA VAL A 530 2.80 10.01 -5.50
C VAL A 530 2.65 10.82 -4.22
N LEU A 531 2.86 10.17 -3.08
CA LEU A 531 2.71 10.72 -1.73
C LEU A 531 4.05 10.75 -0.95
N THR A 532 5.19 10.72 -1.64
CA THR A 532 6.53 10.74 -1.02
C THR A 532 6.71 11.91 -0.03
N GLY A 533 7.19 11.60 1.18
CA GLY A 533 7.38 12.58 2.25
C GLY A 533 6.07 13.17 2.83
N ALA A 534 4.90 12.72 2.39
CA ALA A 534 3.64 13.18 2.95
C ALA A 534 3.45 12.64 4.37
N GLN A 535 2.88 13.47 5.25
CA GLN A 535 2.57 13.17 6.63
C GLN A 535 1.06 13.29 6.83
N ILE A 536 0.40 12.19 7.16
CA ILE A 536 -1.06 12.15 7.37
C ILE A 536 -1.35 11.69 8.79
N TYR A 537 -2.06 12.52 9.56
CA TYR A 537 -2.38 12.26 10.96
C TYR A 537 -3.89 12.03 11.12
N ASN A 538 -4.27 10.82 11.54
CA ASN A 538 -5.63 10.46 11.95
C ASN A 538 -5.59 9.21 12.86
N PRO A 539 -5.01 9.32 14.07
CA PRO A 539 -4.68 8.17 14.93
C PRO A 539 -5.90 7.34 15.34
N ASP A 540 -7.05 7.98 15.56
CA ASP A 540 -8.30 7.32 15.97
C ASP A 540 -8.99 6.56 14.82
N GLY A 541 -8.46 6.66 13.59
CA GLY A 541 -9.14 6.17 12.40
C GLY A 541 -8.20 5.70 11.28
N ASN A 542 -8.63 5.95 10.04
CA ASN A 542 -7.86 5.65 8.84
C ASN A 542 -7.27 6.96 8.31
N ALA A 543 -5.94 7.03 8.20
CA ALA A 543 -5.23 8.16 7.61
C ALA A 543 -5.47 8.25 6.09
N LEU A 544 -5.37 7.13 5.37
CA LEU A 544 -5.56 7.07 3.91
C LEU A 544 -6.66 6.08 3.55
N ILE A 545 -7.73 6.57 2.92
CA ILE A 545 -8.93 5.80 2.58
C ILE A 545 -9.08 5.76 1.06
N ALA A 546 -8.58 4.71 0.41
CA ALA A 546 -8.57 4.53 -1.04
C ALA A 546 -9.21 3.21 -1.53
N PRO A 547 -10.38 2.78 -1.04
CA PRO A 547 -11.05 1.60 -1.59
C PRO A 547 -11.49 1.85 -3.04
N ARG A 548 -11.35 0.83 -3.89
CA ARG A 548 -11.68 0.84 -5.33
C ARG A 548 -10.95 1.91 -6.14
N ILE A 549 -9.80 2.40 -5.66
CA ILE A 549 -8.96 3.32 -6.42
C ILE A 549 -8.44 2.64 -7.69
N GLU A 550 -8.35 3.40 -8.78
CA GLU A 550 -7.77 2.95 -10.05
C GLU A 550 -6.57 3.84 -10.42
N VAL A 551 -5.38 3.27 -10.40
CA VAL A 551 -4.14 3.94 -10.80
C VAL A 551 -3.57 3.21 -12.01
N ARG A 552 -3.37 3.92 -13.13
CA ARG A 552 -2.89 3.28 -14.38
C ARG A 552 -1.41 2.91 -14.33
N GLY A 553 -0.60 3.76 -13.70
CA GLY A 553 0.83 3.59 -13.44
C GLY A 553 1.08 3.28 -11.97
N ASP A 554 2.02 4.00 -11.36
CA ASP A 554 2.54 3.67 -10.03
C ASP A 554 1.76 4.34 -8.90
N PHE A 555 1.62 3.60 -7.80
CA PHE A 555 1.12 4.10 -6.51
C PHE A 555 2.29 4.12 -5.51
N VAL A 556 2.81 5.31 -5.23
CA VAL A 556 4.01 5.52 -4.41
C VAL A 556 3.64 6.21 -3.09
N VAL A 557 3.72 5.46 -1.99
CA VAL A 557 3.62 5.91 -0.58
C VAL A 557 4.90 5.54 0.15
N GLY A 558 6.02 5.98 -0.40
CA GLY A 558 7.36 5.70 0.11
C GLY A 558 8.37 6.71 -0.40
N ASP A 559 9.65 6.39 -0.20
CA ASP A 559 10.79 7.12 -0.74
C ASP A 559 10.72 7.16 -2.27
N ASP A 560 10.99 8.35 -2.82
CA ASP A 560 11.18 8.50 -4.26
C ASP A 560 12.68 8.38 -4.55
N PRO A 561 13.14 7.37 -5.33
CA PRO A 561 14.56 7.21 -5.64
C PRO A 561 15.15 8.40 -6.41
N TYR A 562 14.31 9.27 -6.99
CA TYR A 562 14.73 10.48 -7.69
C TYR A 562 14.74 11.74 -6.80
N SER A 563 14.29 11.66 -5.54
CA SER A 563 14.11 12.82 -4.65
C SER A 563 14.28 12.44 -3.17
N SER A 564 15.52 12.19 -2.75
CA SER A 564 15.90 11.75 -1.39
C SER A 564 15.64 12.76 -0.27
N ASP A 565 15.45 14.04 -0.58
CA ASP A 565 15.49 15.12 0.42
C ASP A 565 14.21 15.23 1.27
N LEU A 566 13.10 14.61 0.85
CA LEU A 566 11.80 14.75 1.49
C LEU A 566 11.51 13.70 2.58
N GLY A 567 12.36 12.66 2.67
CA GLY A 567 12.13 11.50 3.53
C GLY A 567 10.96 10.61 3.08
N GLY A 568 10.67 9.60 3.90
CA GLY A 568 9.62 8.61 3.65
C GLY A 568 8.20 9.12 3.94
N PHE A 569 7.21 8.40 3.40
CA PHE A 569 5.81 8.63 3.72
C PHE A 569 5.51 8.26 5.19
N TRP A 570 4.77 9.11 5.89
CA TRP A 570 4.40 8.90 7.29
C TRP A 570 2.88 8.92 7.46
N ALA A 571 2.35 7.89 8.11
CA ALA A 571 0.93 7.84 8.47
C ALA A 571 0.74 7.36 9.91
N ASP A 572 0.00 8.17 10.67
CA ASP A 572 -0.55 7.78 11.98
C ASP A 572 -2.05 7.55 11.81
N GLY A 573 -2.46 6.28 11.84
CA GLY A 573 -3.77 5.81 11.39
C GLY A 573 -3.68 4.79 10.25
N GLY A 574 -4.80 4.12 9.95
CA GLY A 574 -4.85 3.02 8.98
C GLY A 574 -4.85 3.46 7.51
N ILE A 575 -4.27 2.64 6.63
CA ILE A 575 -4.32 2.76 5.17
C ILE A 575 -5.23 1.67 4.62
N VAL A 576 -6.24 2.06 3.83
CA VAL A 576 -7.23 1.14 3.27
C VAL A 576 -7.24 1.25 1.75
N MET A 577 -6.89 0.18 1.05
CA MET A 577 -6.80 0.09 -0.42
C MET A 577 -7.62 -1.07 -1.00
N ARG A 578 -8.71 -1.45 -0.33
CA ARG A 578 -9.53 -2.61 -0.70
C ARG A 578 -10.06 -2.54 -2.14
N ASP A 579 -9.98 -3.66 -2.85
CA ASP A 579 -10.46 -3.80 -4.24
C ASP A 579 -9.87 -2.75 -5.21
N GLY A 580 -8.70 -2.17 -4.88
CA GLY A 580 -8.02 -1.21 -5.74
C GLY A 580 -7.30 -1.87 -6.92
N LYS A 581 -7.04 -1.10 -7.97
CA LYS A 581 -6.27 -1.50 -9.15
C LYS A 581 -5.09 -0.56 -9.33
N VAL A 582 -3.89 -1.11 -9.40
CA VAL A 582 -2.64 -0.39 -9.70
C VAL A 582 -2.02 -1.06 -10.92
N GLY A 583 -1.92 -0.37 -12.05
CA GLY A 583 -1.37 -0.95 -13.29
C GLY A 583 0.16 -1.09 -13.25
N GLY A 584 0.84 -0.19 -12.54
CA GLY A 584 2.28 -0.23 -12.28
C GLY A 584 2.63 -0.82 -10.91
N ASP A 585 3.62 -0.23 -10.24
CA ASP A 585 4.15 -0.69 -8.96
C ASP A 585 3.40 -0.06 -7.77
N LEU A 586 3.25 -0.84 -6.70
CA LEU A 586 2.81 -0.35 -5.37
C LEU A 586 4.04 -0.27 -4.46
N VAL A 587 4.48 0.94 -4.14
CA VAL A 587 5.75 1.21 -3.45
C VAL A 587 5.50 1.83 -2.08
N LEU A 588 5.95 1.15 -1.02
CA LEU A 588 5.90 1.59 0.37
C LEU A 588 7.30 1.68 1.00
N ASP A 589 8.34 1.85 0.17
CA ASP A 589 9.73 1.87 0.61
C ASP A 589 9.98 3.06 1.57
N GLY A 590 10.69 2.88 2.67
CA GLY A 590 10.98 3.92 3.67
C GLY A 590 9.76 4.43 4.44
N ALA A 591 8.57 3.84 4.24
CA ALA A 591 7.35 4.31 4.89
C ALA A 591 7.36 4.02 6.39
N VAL A 592 6.81 4.96 7.16
CA VAL A 592 6.58 4.82 8.61
C VAL A 592 5.08 4.81 8.86
N LEU A 593 4.56 3.65 9.22
CA LEU A 593 3.13 3.42 9.39
C LEU A 593 2.83 3.04 10.83
N ARG A 594 1.95 3.79 11.49
CA ARG A 594 1.61 3.56 12.91
C ARG A 594 0.12 3.45 13.09
N ARG A 595 -0.33 2.27 13.53
CA ARG A 595 -1.64 2.04 14.12
C ARG A 595 -1.57 0.80 15.01
N PRO A 596 -0.96 0.93 16.20
CA PRO A 596 -0.79 -0.19 17.13
C PRO A 596 -2.12 -0.90 17.39
N ASP A 597 -2.07 -2.20 17.61
CA ASP A 597 -3.23 -3.05 17.91
C ASP A 597 -4.35 -3.06 16.85
N HIS A 598 -4.14 -2.47 15.67
CA HIS A 598 -5.10 -2.45 14.58
C HIS A 598 -4.48 -2.86 13.24
N ARG A 599 -5.33 -3.05 12.21
CA ARG A 599 -4.84 -3.14 10.82
C ARG A 599 -4.34 -1.76 10.39
N VAL A 600 -3.05 -1.67 10.13
CA VAL A 600 -2.39 -0.45 9.67
C VAL A 600 -2.38 -0.35 8.15
N LEU A 601 -2.32 -1.47 7.43
CA LEU A 601 -2.43 -1.53 5.98
C LEU A 601 -3.39 -2.65 5.57
N ASP A 602 -4.44 -2.30 4.84
CA ASP A 602 -5.47 -3.20 4.35
C ASP A 602 -5.59 -3.10 2.82
N GLY A 603 -4.86 -3.96 2.12
CA GLY A 603 -4.87 -4.16 0.68
C GLY A 603 -5.72 -5.34 0.23
N THR A 604 -6.79 -5.69 0.96
CA THR A 604 -7.64 -6.85 0.62
C THR A 604 -8.19 -6.72 -0.80
N GLY A 605 -8.00 -7.75 -1.65
CA GLY A 605 -8.51 -7.79 -3.02
C GLY A 605 -7.80 -6.85 -4.01
N VAL A 606 -6.68 -6.22 -3.62
CA VAL A 606 -5.95 -5.31 -4.52
C VAL A 606 -5.34 -6.05 -5.71
N GLN A 607 -5.38 -5.43 -6.88
CA GLN A 607 -4.77 -5.94 -8.11
C GLN A 607 -3.60 -5.04 -8.50
N VAL A 608 -2.40 -5.62 -8.60
CA VAL A 608 -1.16 -4.88 -8.93
C VAL A 608 -0.54 -5.47 -10.19
N GLY A 609 -0.40 -4.67 -11.25
CA GLY A 609 0.18 -5.06 -12.53
C GLY A 609 1.71 -5.11 -12.54
N GLY A 610 2.35 -4.42 -11.60
CA GLY A 610 3.79 -4.41 -11.33
C GLY A 610 4.20 -5.24 -10.11
N LYS A 611 5.19 -4.74 -9.35
CA LYS A 611 5.62 -5.31 -8.06
C LYS A 611 4.97 -4.59 -6.87
N VAL A 612 4.89 -5.28 -5.73
CA VAL A 612 4.68 -4.66 -4.42
C VAL A 612 6.03 -4.59 -3.71
N SER A 613 6.43 -3.39 -3.27
CA SER A 613 7.73 -3.12 -2.66
C SER A 613 7.55 -2.53 -1.26
N ILE A 614 8.12 -3.19 -0.25
CA ILE A 614 8.20 -2.73 1.14
C ILE A 614 9.65 -2.86 1.60
N GLU A 615 10.46 -1.86 1.27
CA GLU A 615 11.88 -1.83 1.64
C GLU A 615 12.18 -0.79 2.72
N ARG A 616 12.97 -1.11 3.74
CA ARG A 616 13.38 -0.16 4.80
C ARG A 616 12.21 0.54 5.52
N ALA A 617 11.04 -0.11 5.59
CA ALA A 617 9.85 0.44 6.23
C ALA A 617 9.80 0.14 7.73
N GLU A 618 9.18 1.03 8.52
CA GLU A 618 8.85 0.82 9.93
C GLU A 618 7.33 0.74 10.07
N ILE A 619 6.80 -0.45 10.37
CA ILE A 619 5.36 -0.69 10.42
C ILE A 619 4.95 -1.19 11.81
N GLN A 620 4.08 -0.43 12.47
CA GLN A 620 3.46 -0.78 13.74
C GLN A 620 1.96 -1.04 13.54
N GLY A 621 1.54 -2.30 13.63
CA GLY A 621 0.19 -2.79 13.33
C GLY A 621 0.19 -3.92 12.30
N THR A 622 -0.98 -4.42 11.97
CA THR A 622 -1.14 -5.58 11.07
C THR A 622 -1.24 -5.16 9.61
N VAL A 623 -0.45 -5.79 8.73
CA VAL A 623 -0.50 -5.62 7.27
C VAL A 623 -1.25 -6.80 6.64
N SER A 624 -2.26 -6.49 5.82
CA SER A 624 -3.09 -7.50 5.14
C SER A 624 -3.17 -7.24 3.64
N PHE A 625 -2.96 -8.30 2.85
CA PHE A 625 -3.12 -8.37 1.40
C PHE A 625 -3.96 -9.61 1.05
N ASP A 626 -5.00 -9.89 1.83
CA ASP A 626 -5.89 -11.02 1.61
C ASP A 626 -6.51 -10.97 0.21
N GLN A 627 -6.51 -12.08 -0.53
CA GLN A 627 -7.05 -12.17 -1.90
C GLN A 627 -6.42 -11.20 -2.91
N ALA A 628 -5.23 -10.65 -2.63
CA ALA A 628 -4.52 -9.77 -3.54
C ALA A 628 -3.95 -10.54 -4.74
N HIS A 629 -3.91 -9.89 -5.90
CA HIS A 629 -3.33 -10.41 -7.13
C HIS A 629 -2.17 -9.52 -7.56
N VAL A 630 -0.96 -10.05 -7.52
CA VAL A 630 0.26 -9.32 -7.89
C VAL A 630 0.88 -9.97 -9.13
N ARG A 631 0.98 -9.23 -10.23
CA ARG A 631 1.40 -9.82 -11.51
C ARG A 631 2.88 -10.19 -11.51
N ARG A 632 3.76 -9.36 -10.93
CA ARG A 632 5.21 -9.58 -10.91
C ARG A 632 5.64 -10.22 -9.58
N ARG A 633 6.31 -9.46 -8.69
CA ARG A 633 6.88 -9.93 -7.42
C ARG A 633 6.36 -9.14 -6.21
N PHE A 634 6.44 -9.75 -5.03
CA PHE A 634 6.23 -9.10 -3.74
C PHE A 634 7.55 -9.09 -2.98
N VAL A 635 8.00 -7.93 -2.50
CA VAL A 635 9.30 -7.75 -1.85
C VAL A 635 9.13 -7.12 -0.49
N LEU A 636 9.71 -7.77 0.53
CA LEU A 636 9.94 -7.19 1.85
C LEU A 636 11.44 -7.22 2.10
N SER A 637 12.08 -6.06 2.28
CA SER A 637 13.53 -6.04 2.55
C SER A 637 13.90 -5.04 3.63
N ALA A 638 14.80 -5.44 4.53
CA ALA A 638 15.37 -4.60 5.59
C ALA A 638 14.32 -3.79 6.39
N SER A 639 13.10 -4.32 6.55
CA SER A 639 11.97 -3.63 7.17
C SER A 639 11.74 -4.14 8.59
N THR A 640 11.23 -3.28 9.48
CA THR A 640 10.83 -3.65 10.84
C THR A 640 9.32 -3.66 10.93
N LEU A 641 8.75 -4.82 11.22
CA LEU A 641 7.31 -4.99 11.37
C LEU A 641 6.99 -5.53 12.77
N SER A 642 6.09 -4.84 13.47
CA SER A 642 5.60 -5.24 14.78
C SER A 642 4.10 -5.01 14.86
N GLY A 643 3.32 -5.97 15.34
CA GLY A 643 1.87 -5.81 15.43
C GLY A 643 1.26 -6.80 16.42
N HIS A 644 0.28 -6.32 17.19
CA HIS A 644 -0.42 -7.10 18.22
C HIS A 644 -1.97 -7.05 18.13
N GLY A 645 -2.61 -6.50 17.10
CA GLY A 645 -4.08 -6.45 17.07
C GLY A 645 -4.79 -6.25 15.72
N VAL A 646 -6.13 -6.32 15.62
CA VAL A 646 -7.20 -6.44 16.64
C VAL A 646 -7.75 -7.88 16.66
N GLY A 647 -7.76 -8.55 17.83
CA GLY A 647 -8.77 -9.60 18.13
C GLY A 647 -8.37 -11.09 18.13
N SER A 648 -7.22 -11.55 17.63
CA SER A 648 -6.81 -12.96 17.76
C SER A 648 -5.35 -13.18 17.34
N THR A 649 -4.87 -14.42 17.53
CA THR A 649 -3.73 -15.20 16.99
C THR A 649 -2.98 -14.78 15.70
N ASP A 650 -3.26 -13.63 15.11
CA ASP A 650 -2.72 -13.17 13.82
C ASP A 650 -1.55 -12.20 14.05
N GLY A 651 -0.43 -12.44 13.37
CA GLY A 651 0.80 -11.65 13.53
C GLY A 651 0.90 -10.45 12.56
N PRO A 652 2.08 -9.81 12.45
CA PRO A 652 2.25 -8.53 11.75
C PRO A 652 1.95 -8.57 10.26
N ILE A 653 2.02 -9.76 9.64
CA ILE A 653 1.70 -9.97 8.23
C ILE A 653 0.64 -11.08 8.14
N VAL A 654 -0.51 -10.74 7.54
CA VAL A 654 -1.63 -11.66 7.33
C VAL A 654 -2.01 -11.66 5.85
N PHE A 655 -1.49 -12.61 5.09
CA PHE A 655 -1.84 -12.84 3.70
C PHE A 655 -2.57 -14.18 3.56
N SER A 656 -3.83 -14.11 3.19
CA SER A 656 -4.66 -15.28 2.90
C SER A 656 -4.99 -15.33 1.41
N ALA A 657 -4.62 -16.41 0.74
CA ALA A 657 -4.85 -16.64 -0.68
C ALA A 657 -4.33 -15.50 -1.60
N ILE A 658 -3.14 -14.96 -1.30
CA ILE A 658 -2.45 -14.06 -2.24
C ILE A 658 -1.94 -14.88 -3.44
N GLN A 659 -1.99 -14.28 -4.63
CA GLN A 659 -1.50 -14.90 -5.86
C GLN A 659 -0.42 -14.03 -6.52
N THR A 660 0.76 -14.60 -6.77
CA THR A 660 1.76 -14.03 -7.70
C THR A 660 1.81 -14.81 -9.01
N MET A 661 1.74 -14.09 -10.13
CA MET A 661 1.56 -14.71 -11.45
C MET A 661 2.88 -15.05 -12.17
N SER A 662 3.94 -14.28 -11.95
CA SER A 662 5.18 -14.40 -12.74
C SER A 662 6.42 -14.69 -11.90
N ASP A 663 6.62 -13.96 -10.80
CA ASP A 663 7.89 -13.96 -10.07
C ASP A 663 7.74 -14.45 -8.61
N GLU A 664 8.84 -14.40 -7.85
CA GLU A 664 8.94 -14.87 -6.48
C GLU A 664 8.35 -13.90 -5.44
N PHE A 665 7.92 -14.45 -4.30
CA PHE A 665 7.75 -13.71 -3.04
C PHE A 665 9.08 -13.70 -2.31
N LEU A 666 9.66 -12.52 -2.12
CA LEU A 666 11.01 -12.34 -1.56
C LEU A 666 10.94 -11.58 -0.24
N VAL A 667 11.46 -12.19 0.82
CA VAL A 667 11.85 -11.50 2.05
C VAL A 667 13.37 -11.55 2.16
N ASP A 668 14.02 -10.40 2.28
CA ASP A 668 15.48 -10.30 2.41
C ASP A 668 15.87 -9.30 3.51
N GLY A 669 16.24 -9.84 4.68
CA GLY A 669 16.53 -9.07 5.88
C GLY A 669 15.27 -8.55 6.59
N GLY A 670 15.50 -7.86 7.71
CA GLY A 670 14.45 -7.23 8.52
C GLY A 670 14.11 -7.99 9.80
N VAL A 671 13.29 -7.36 10.64
CA VAL A 671 12.86 -7.88 11.95
C VAL A 671 11.34 -7.95 11.99
N PHE A 672 10.81 -9.14 12.23
CA PHE A 672 9.38 -9.43 12.25
C PHE A 672 8.98 -9.88 13.66
N ARG A 673 8.24 -9.05 14.38
CA ARG A 673 7.73 -9.37 15.73
C ARG A 673 6.28 -9.85 15.63
N GLY A 674 6.10 -11.16 15.81
CA GLY A 674 4.85 -11.90 15.66
C GLY A 674 4.83 -12.82 14.43
N ALA A 675 3.69 -13.49 14.19
CA ALA A 675 3.52 -14.47 13.10
C ALA A 675 3.43 -13.84 11.69
N LEU A 676 4.19 -14.36 10.72
CA LEU A 676 3.99 -14.13 9.30
C LEU A 676 3.10 -15.25 8.74
N ARG A 677 1.92 -14.91 8.24
CA ARG A 677 0.93 -15.88 7.74
C ARG A 677 0.72 -15.74 6.22
N LEU A 678 0.96 -16.82 5.46
CA LEU A 678 0.71 -16.90 3.99
C LEU A 678 -0.30 -18.01 3.62
N THR A 679 -1.33 -18.24 4.43
CA THR A 679 -2.25 -19.37 4.27
C THR A 679 -2.92 -19.43 2.88
N GLY A 680 -2.84 -20.59 2.21
CA GLY A 680 -3.52 -20.81 0.92
C GLY A 680 -2.96 -20.01 -0.27
N SER A 681 -1.76 -19.46 -0.14
CA SER A 681 -1.17 -18.55 -1.13
C SER A 681 -0.49 -19.29 -2.28
N THR A 682 -0.47 -18.68 -3.46
CA THR A 682 0.15 -19.26 -4.66
C THR A 682 1.24 -18.35 -5.20
N PHE A 683 2.44 -18.88 -5.38
CA PHE A 683 3.61 -18.16 -5.90
C PHE A 683 4.21 -18.86 -7.11
N ALA A 684 3.94 -18.37 -8.32
CA ALA A 684 4.27 -19.08 -9.56
C ALA A 684 5.75 -19.49 -9.67
N ALA A 685 6.69 -18.56 -9.41
CA ALA A 685 8.13 -18.86 -9.47
C ALA A 685 8.68 -19.45 -8.16
N GLY A 686 8.33 -18.87 -7.01
CA GLY A 686 8.85 -19.34 -5.73
C GLY A 686 8.57 -18.43 -4.54
N LEU A 687 8.96 -18.92 -3.36
CA LEU A 687 8.90 -18.25 -2.07
C LEU A 687 10.30 -18.31 -1.44
N SER A 688 10.93 -17.16 -1.23
CA SER A 688 12.28 -17.07 -0.67
C SER A 688 12.31 -16.14 0.54
N LEU A 689 12.73 -16.67 1.69
CA LEU A 689 12.99 -15.92 2.92
C LEU A 689 14.49 -15.98 3.22
N ARG A 690 15.17 -14.83 3.30
CA ARG A 690 16.62 -14.73 3.47
C ARG A 690 16.98 -13.72 4.56
N HIS A 691 18.00 -14.01 5.36
CA HIS A 691 18.65 -13.09 6.31
C HIS A 691 17.72 -12.39 7.34
N GLY A 692 16.50 -12.90 7.58
CA GLY A 692 15.49 -12.25 8.42
C GLY A 692 15.47 -12.78 9.86
N GLU A 693 15.10 -11.91 10.80
CA GLU A 693 14.85 -12.25 12.20
C GLU A 693 13.33 -12.30 12.46
N PHE A 694 12.83 -13.46 12.89
CA PHE A 694 11.41 -13.69 13.18
C PHE A 694 11.23 -14.05 14.67
N VAL A 695 10.53 -13.19 15.41
CA VAL A 695 10.40 -13.28 16.88
C VAL A 695 8.93 -13.47 17.26
N ALA A 696 8.57 -14.69 17.62
CA ALA A 696 7.25 -15.09 18.11
C ALA A 696 7.38 -16.21 19.18
N PRO A 697 7.97 -15.91 20.35
CA PRO A 697 8.35 -16.91 21.34
C PRO A 697 7.14 -17.72 21.82
N GLY A 698 7.26 -19.06 21.76
CA GLY A 698 6.21 -20.00 22.17
C GLY A 698 4.98 -20.05 21.24
N GLN A 699 5.00 -19.31 20.12
CA GLN A 699 3.95 -19.27 19.10
C GLN A 699 4.52 -19.74 17.75
N THR A 700 3.71 -19.64 16.69
CA THR A 700 4.17 -19.86 15.31
C THR A 700 4.73 -18.55 14.76
N ALA A 701 6.00 -18.56 14.35
CA ALA A 701 6.64 -17.41 13.71
C ALA A 701 6.31 -17.34 12.21
N LEU A 702 6.28 -18.48 11.52
CA LEU A 702 5.94 -18.58 10.11
C LEU A 702 4.81 -19.59 9.91
N LEU A 703 3.62 -19.13 9.51
CA LEU A 703 2.43 -19.95 9.28
C LEU A 703 2.07 -20.00 7.79
N LEU A 704 2.50 -21.07 7.13
CA LEU A 704 2.48 -21.23 5.67
C LEU A 704 1.70 -22.49 5.24
N PRO A 705 0.49 -22.77 5.78
CA PRO A 705 -0.25 -23.96 5.38
C PRO A 705 -0.86 -23.80 3.98
N ASP A 706 -0.92 -24.91 3.26
CA ASP A 706 -1.60 -25.00 1.96
C ASP A 706 -1.02 -24.02 0.90
N VAL A 707 0.28 -23.71 0.99
CA VAL A 707 0.98 -22.85 0.01
C VAL A 707 1.32 -23.65 -1.24
N THR A 708 1.14 -23.04 -2.41
CA THR A 708 1.61 -23.60 -3.69
C THR A 708 2.72 -22.73 -4.25
N CYS A 709 3.90 -23.27 -4.51
CA CYS A 709 4.98 -22.48 -5.12
C CYS A 709 5.89 -23.30 -6.05
N GLY A 710 6.65 -22.61 -6.91
CA GLY A 710 7.70 -23.25 -7.71
C GLY A 710 8.84 -23.76 -6.83
N VAL A 711 9.68 -22.87 -6.31
CA VAL A 711 10.77 -23.22 -5.37
C VAL A 711 10.52 -22.59 -4.00
N PHE A 712 10.83 -23.30 -2.92
CA PHE A 712 10.74 -22.78 -1.55
C PHE A 712 12.15 -22.69 -0.95
N ARG A 713 12.59 -21.49 -0.54
CA ARG A 713 13.91 -21.29 0.09
C ARG A 713 13.82 -20.56 1.44
N LEU A 714 14.44 -21.14 2.47
CA LEU A 714 14.76 -20.52 3.75
C LEU A 714 16.28 -20.42 3.85
N THR A 715 16.84 -19.21 3.91
CA THR A 715 18.30 -19.02 3.90
C THR A 715 18.76 -18.11 5.04
N ALA A 716 19.66 -18.60 5.89
CA ALA A 716 20.29 -17.84 6.98
C ALA A 716 19.28 -17.07 7.85
N LEU A 717 18.19 -17.74 8.25
CA LEU A 717 17.14 -17.14 9.09
C LEU A 717 17.44 -17.29 10.58
N ASP A 718 16.98 -16.34 11.38
CA ASP A 718 16.90 -16.51 12.83
C ASP A 718 15.44 -16.50 13.26
N VAL A 719 14.92 -17.65 13.69
CA VAL A 719 13.51 -17.86 14.02
C VAL A 719 13.35 -18.32 15.46
N ASP A 720 12.69 -17.50 16.28
CA ASP A 720 12.18 -17.86 17.60
C ASP A 720 10.67 -18.06 17.51
N GLY A 721 10.25 -19.31 17.36
CA GLY A 721 8.88 -19.73 17.08
C GLY A 721 8.83 -20.87 16.06
N ALA A 722 7.66 -21.49 15.89
CA ALA A 722 7.50 -22.59 14.93
C ALA A 722 7.40 -22.09 13.48
N VAL A 723 7.95 -22.86 12.54
CA VAL A 723 7.81 -22.70 11.10
C VAL A 723 6.92 -23.83 10.56
N ILE A 724 5.70 -23.51 10.15
CA ILE A 724 4.71 -24.50 9.71
C ILE A 724 4.47 -24.35 8.20
N VAL A 725 4.94 -25.31 7.41
CA VAL A 725 4.78 -25.41 5.95
C VAL A 725 3.93 -26.63 5.59
N ALA A 726 2.91 -26.93 6.40
CA ALA A 726 2.11 -28.14 6.28
C ALA A 726 1.18 -28.15 5.05
N ARG A 727 0.95 -29.33 4.46
CA ARG A 727 0.07 -29.56 3.29
C ARG A 727 0.35 -28.65 2.07
N SER A 728 1.58 -28.19 1.95
CA SER A 728 2.00 -27.32 0.85
C SER A 728 2.44 -28.12 -0.38
N ARG A 729 2.39 -27.48 -1.55
CA ARG A 729 2.75 -28.07 -2.85
C ARG A 729 3.89 -27.26 -3.47
N VAL A 730 5.10 -27.80 -3.41
CA VAL A 730 6.32 -27.18 -3.98
C VAL A 730 6.65 -27.91 -5.28
N GLY A 731 6.63 -27.21 -6.41
CA GLY A 731 6.86 -27.81 -7.73
C GLY A 731 8.32 -28.24 -7.98
N GLY A 732 9.27 -27.54 -7.38
CA GLY A 732 10.71 -27.78 -7.42
C GLY A 732 11.26 -28.09 -6.03
N ASP A 733 12.37 -27.44 -5.66
CA ASP A 733 13.09 -27.76 -4.42
C ASP A 733 12.53 -27.01 -3.20
N LEU A 734 12.57 -27.68 -2.03
CA LEU A 734 12.44 -27.06 -0.72
C LEU A 734 13.81 -27.05 -0.05
N ILE A 735 14.37 -25.85 0.13
CA ILE A 735 15.74 -25.64 0.61
C ILE A 735 15.68 -24.90 1.95
N VAL A 736 16.27 -25.49 2.99
CA VAL A 736 16.60 -24.86 4.27
C VAL A 736 18.11 -24.81 4.37
N ASP A 737 18.68 -23.62 4.40
CA ASP A 737 20.10 -23.39 4.18
C ASP A 737 20.65 -22.36 5.16
N GLY A 738 21.35 -22.83 6.19
CA GLY A 738 21.78 -21.97 7.28
C GLY A 738 20.64 -21.61 8.24
N GLY A 739 21.02 -21.00 9.36
CA GLY A 739 20.07 -20.35 10.27
C GLY A 739 19.73 -21.15 11.53
N ARG A 740 19.03 -20.48 12.45
CA ARG A 740 18.64 -20.99 13.78
C ARG A 740 17.13 -21.02 13.89
N PHE A 741 16.57 -22.18 14.21
CA PHE A 741 15.13 -22.38 14.36
C PHE A 741 14.83 -22.93 15.74
N ARG A 742 14.12 -22.16 16.56
CA ARG A 742 13.94 -22.45 17.99
C ARG A 742 12.47 -22.50 18.36
N HIS A 743 12.02 -23.62 18.90
CA HIS A 743 10.70 -23.72 19.52
C HIS A 743 10.69 -24.77 20.65
N PRO A 744 10.59 -24.38 21.94
CA PRO A 744 10.77 -25.29 23.07
C PRO A 744 9.62 -26.28 23.27
N GLY A 745 8.47 -26.06 22.62
CA GLY A 745 7.21 -26.76 22.91
C GLY A 745 6.67 -27.73 21.86
N ARG A 746 7.26 -27.76 20.65
CA ARG A 746 6.81 -28.41 19.39
C ARG A 746 8.01 -28.46 18.41
N PHE A 747 7.85 -29.08 17.25
CA PHE A 747 8.81 -28.99 16.15
C PHE A 747 9.08 -27.53 15.73
N ALA A 748 10.36 -27.19 15.57
CA ALA A 748 10.79 -25.89 15.08
C ALA A 748 10.45 -25.71 13.60
N VAL A 749 10.52 -26.78 12.81
CA VAL A 749 10.14 -26.79 11.39
C VAL A 749 9.18 -27.95 11.12
N ASP A 750 7.97 -27.66 10.67
CA ASP A 750 6.93 -28.66 10.36
C ASP A 750 6.55 -28.61 8.88
N VAL A 751 6.89 -29.67 8.15
CA VAL A 751 6.63 -29.85 6.71
C VAL A 751 5.65 -31.02 6.49
N ALA A 752 4.83 -31.34 7.49
CA ALA A 752 3.96 -32.51 7.45
C ALA A 752 2.91 -32.44 6.32
N GLY A 753 2.76 -33.56 5.61
CA GLY A 753 1.77 -33.75 4.53
C GLY A 753 2.04 -32.93 3.27
N SER A 754 3.22 -32.33 3.13
CA SER A 754 3.57 -31.51 1.97
C SER A 754 4.17 -32.36 0.84
N THR A 755 4.02 -31.86 -0.38
CA THR A 755 4.52 -32.50 -1.61
C THR A 755 5.61 -31.61 -2.20
N VAL A 756 6.77 -32.19 -2.49
CA VAL A 756 7.94 -31.50 -3.06
C VAL A 756 8.31 -32.24 -4.35
N GLY A 757 8.15 -31.58 -5.50
CA GLY A 757 8.45 -32.18 -6.80
C GLY A 757 9.94 -32.41 -7.05
N GLY A 758 10.80 -31.56 -6.47
CA GLY A 758 12.26 -31.68 -6.52
C GLY A 758 12.86 -32.32 -5.26
N SER A 759 13.97 -31.74 -4.78
CA SER A 759 14.66 -32.17 -3.56
C SER A 759 14.22 -31.39 -2.32
N LEU A 760 14.19 -32.08 -1.19
CA LEU A 760 14.14 -31.48 0.14
C LEU A 760 15.57 -31.41 0.69
N VAL A 761 16.16 -30.22 0.76
CA VAL A 761 17.54 -30.01 1.19
C VAL A 761 17.55 -29.23 2.50
N VAL A 762 18.15 -29.78 3.55
CA VAL A 762 18.45 -29.09 4.81
C VAL A 762 19.95 -29.10 5.00
N ARG A 763 20.57 -27.91 5.00
CA ARG A 763 22.01 -27.75 5.18
C ARG A 763 22.36 -26.67 6.19
N GLU A 764 23.40 -26.90 6.98
CA GLU A 764 24.01 -25.89 7.89
C GLU A 764 23.01 -25.26 8.89
N ALA A 765 21.97 -25.99 9.30
CA ALA A 765 20.90 -25.46 10.16
C ALA A 765 21.04 -25.91 11.63
N GLU A 766 20.62 -25.05 12.55
CA GLU A 766 20.50 -25.35 13.99
C GLU A 766 19.01 -25.43 14.37
N LEU A 767 18.57 -26.58 14.92
CA LEU A 767 17.17 -26.83 15.28
C LEU A 767 17.03 -27.13 16.78
N THR A 768 16.40 -26.24 17.54
CA THR A 768 15.94 -26.52 18.91
C THR A 768 14.45 -26.82 18.90
N GLY A 769 14.06 -28.09 19.09
CA GLY A 769 12.68 -28.58 18.97
C GLY A 769 12.47 -29.58 17.82
N GLY A 770 13.44 -29.72 16.91
CA GLY A 770 13.43 -30.68 15.81
C GLY A 770 12.61 -30.27 14.58
N MET A 771 12.50 -31.18 13.61
CA MET A 771 11.70 -31.04 12.38
C MET A 771 10.74 -32.21 12.14
N ALA A 772 9.59 -31.93 11.55
CA ALA A 772 8.59 -32.92 11.15
C ALA A 772 8.45 -33.03 9.62
N LEU A 773 8.56 -34.24 9.11
CA LEU A 773 8.42 -34.63 7.70
C LEU A 773 7.31 -35.69 7.52
N ARG A 774 6.38 -35.73 8.47
CA ARG A 774 5.36 -36.79 8.56
C ARG A 774 4.49 -36.80 7.32
N ARG A 775 4.41 -37.95 6.65
CA ARG A 775 3.61 -38.15 5.42
C ARG A 775 3.93 -37.15 4.30
N ALA A 776 5.14 -36.58 4.28
CA ALA A 776 5.59 -35.76 3.16
C ALA A 776 5.92 -36.66 1.97
N GLU A 777 5.81 -36.12 0.76
CA GLU A 777 6.16 -36.82 -0.50
C GLU A 777 7.21 -35.99 -1.25
N VAL A 778 8.34 -36.61 -1.59
CA VAL A 778 9.49 -35.94 -2.23
C VAL A 778 9.85 -36.68 -3.53
N GLY A 779 9.81 -35.96 -4.66
CA GLY A 779 10.00 -36.50 -6.00
C GLY A 779 11.45 -36.79 -6.39
N PHE A 780 12.44 -36.21 -5.70
CA PHE A 780 13.85 -36.51 -5.99
C PHE A 780 14.62 -37.04 -4.78
N SER A 781 15.13 -36.18 -3.90
CA SER A 781 15.95 -36.64 -2.77
C SER A 781 15.70 -35.81 -1.52
N VAL A 782 15.88 -36.44 -0.36
CA VAL A 782 15.98 -35.76 0.93
C VAL A 782 17.45 -35.71 1.32
N VAL A 783 18.01 -34.52 1.51
CA VAL A 783 19.43 -34.32 1.85
C VAL A 783 19.52 -33.51 3.14
N LEU A 784 20.06 -34.12 4.19
CA LEU A 784 20.35 -33.51 5.49
C LEU A 784 21.88 -33.43 5.64
N THR A 785 22.43 -32.23 5.70
CA THR A 785 23.89 -32.01 5.67
C THR A 785 24.32 -30.98 6.72
N ALA A 786 25.34 -31.25 7.53
CA ALA A 786 25.81 -30.28 8.54
C ALA A 786 24.67 -29.73 9.44
N LEU A 787 23.75 -30.62 9.86
CA LEU A 787 22.56 -30.28 10.64
C LEU A 787 22.84 -30.53 12.13
N HIS A 788 22.60 -29.54 12.98
CA HIS A 788 22.62 -29.70 14.44
C HIS A 788 21.18 -29.61 14.96
N GLY A 789 20.71 -30.64 15.67
CA GLY A 789 19.34 -30.70 16.16
C GLY A 789 19.23 -31.25 17.58
N GLU A 790 18.42 -30.63 18.41
CA GLU A 790 18.16 -31.06 19.79
C GLU A 790 16.66 -31.01 20.11
N THR A 791 16.23 -31.85 21.05
CA THR A 791 14.86 -31.76 21.59
C THR A 791 14.68 -30.50 22.43
N GLY A 792 13.58 -29.79 22.23
CA GLY A 792 13.24 -28.60 23.03
C GLY A 792 12.78 -28.99 24.44
N VAL A 793 13.25 -28.27 25.46
CA VAL A 793 12.77 -28.40 26.84
C VAL A 793 11.83 -27.23 27.13
N ARG A 794 10.59 -27.52 27.53
CA ARG A 794 9.65 -26.47 27.98
C ARG A 794 10.09 -25.89 29.32
N ALA A 795 9.58 -24.69 29.63
CA ALA A 795 9.79 -24.03 30.92
C ALA A 795 9.32 -24.86 32.15
N ASP A 796 8.46 -25.87 31.94
CA ASP A 796 8.01 -26.82 32.97
C ASP A 796 8.96 -28.02 33.16
N GLY A 797 10.12 -28.02 32.49
CA GLY A 797 11.13 -29.08 32.54
C GLY A 797 10.76 -30.36 31.78
N ARG A 798 9.64 -30.38 31.04
CA ARG A 798 9.22 -31.53 30.23
C ARG A 798 9.74 -31.40 28.80
N THR A 799 10.18 -32.51 28.22
CA THR A 799 10.43 -32.66 26.78
C THR A 799 9.14 -33.10 26.09
N PRO A 800 8.45 -32.23 25.33
CA PRO A 800 7.15 -32.55 24.73
C PRO A 800 7.25 -33.38 23.45
N VAL A 801 8.44 -33.43 22.84
CA VAL A 801 8.73 -34.19 21.61
C VAL A 801 10.00 -34.99 21.85
N GLU A 802 9.95 -36.30 21.63
CA GLU A 802 11.12 -37.18 21.75
C GLU A 802 11.91 -37.26 20.42
N GLU A 803 11.25 -36.95 19.30
CA GLU A 803 11.78 -36.96 17.94
C GLU A 803 12.44 -35.61 17.60
N VAL A 804 13.69 -35.64 17.15
CA VAL A 804 14.36 -34.47 16.53
C VAL A 804 14.07 -34.42 15.04
N VAL A 805 13.95 -35.58 14.39
CA VAL A 805 13.52 -35.67 12.99
C VAL A 805 12.39 -36.69 12.93
N ALA A 806 11.17 -36.22 12.67
CA ALA A 806 9.95 -37.02 12.65
C ALA A 806 9.48 -37.26 11.20
N ALA A 807 9.99 -38.30 10.55
CA ALA A 807 9.72 -38.63 9.15
C ALA A 807 8.77 -39.83 8.99
N ALA A 808 7.82 -39.99 9.91
CA ALA A 808 6.87 -41.08 9.88
C ALA A 808 5.99 -41.04 8.61
N GLY A 809 5.99 -42.11 7.82
CA GLY A 809 5.24 -42.23 6.57
C GLY A 809 5.78 -41.39 5.41
N LEU A 810 7.02 -40.88 5.50
CA LEU A 810 7.70 -40.13 4.43
C LEU A 810 7.82 -41.00 3.16
N LYS A 811 7.51 -40.44 1.99
CA LYS A 811 7.77 -41.08 0.69
C LYS A 811 8.82 -40.32 -0.10
N VAL A 812 9.83 -41.02 -0.63
CA VAL A 812 10.90 -40.42 -1.44
C VAL A 812 11.13 -41.28 -2.68
N GLU A 813 11.06 -40.70 -3.88
CA GLU A 813 11.34 -41.43 -5.13
C GLU A 813 12.83 -41.76 -5.30
N GLY A 814 13.73 -40.90 -4.84
CA GLY A 814 15.18 -41.14 -4.83
C GLY A 814 15.73 -41.44 -3.43
N ASN A 815 16.83 -40.77 -3.07
CA ASN A 815 17.62 -41.11 -1.88
C ASN A 815 17.29 -40.22 -0.67
N LEU A 816 17.42 -40.78 0.53
CA LEU A 816 17.56 -40.03 1.77
C LEU A 816 19.02 -40.05 2.19
N GLU A 817 19.69 -38.90 2.23
CA GLU A 817 21.09 -38.76 2.60
C GLU A 817 21.25 -37.88 3.84
N CYS A 818 21.87 -38.42 4.89
CA CYS A 818 22.31 -37.70 6.08
C CYS A 818 23.84 -37.66 6.09
N ARG A 819 24.45 -36.48 6.14
CA ARG A 819 25.90 -36.30 6.16
C ARG A 819 26.33 -35.24 7.18
N ASP A 820 27.27 -35.59 8.04
CA ASP A 820 27.80 -34.68 9.08
C ASP A 820 26.68 -34.09 9.97
N VAL A 821 25.75 -34.94 10.43
CA VAL A 821 24.56 -34.53 11.19
C VAL A 821 24.74 -34.84 12.69
N GLU A 822 24.41 -33.91 13.58
CA GLU A 822 24.41 -34.10 15.02
C GLU A 822 22.99 -33.97 15.57
N LEU A 823 22.38 -35.07 16.03
CA LEU A 823 21.04 -35.08 16.62
C LEU A 823 21.06 -35.53 18.07
N THR A 824 20.51 -34.73 18.98
CA THR A 824 20.27 -35.07 20.38
C THR A 824 18.78 -35.36 20.63
N GLY A 825 18.39 -36.61 20.35
CA GLY A 825 17.04 -37.18 20.46
C GLY A 825 16.79 -38.24 19.39
N GLN A 826 15.53 -38.60 19.12
CA GLN A 826 15.19 -39.70 18.22
C GLN A 826 15.09 -39.27 16.75
N LEU A 827 15.70 -40.05 15.84
CA LEU A 827 15.45 -40.03 14.39
C LEU A 827 14.38 -41.08 14.06
N SER A 828 13.21 -40.64 13.65
CA SER A 828 12.05 -41.50 13.38
C SER A 828 11.77 -41.59 11.87
N LEU A 829 11.90 -42.79 11.31
CA LEU A 829 11.62 -43.16 9.91
C LEU A 829 10.52 -44.23 9.83
N ALA A 830 9.65 -44.30 10.84
CA ALA A 830 8.57 -45.29 10.91
C ALA A 830 7.69 -45.24 9.65
N GLU A 831 7.43 -46.38 9.02
CA GLU A 831 6.60 -46.49 7.81
C GLU A 831 7.09 -45.67 6.60
N ALA A 832 8.32 -45.15 6.61
CA ALA A 832 8.86 -44.43 5.48
C ALA A 832 9.09 -45.36 4.28
N ALA A 833 8.91 -44.84 3.06
CA ALA A 833 9.07 -45.57 1.81
C ALA A 833 10.04 -44.83 0.87
N LEU A 834 11.17 -45.45 0.58
CA LEU A 834 12.25 -44.92 -0.25
C LEU A 834 12.42 -45.82 -1.48
N ALA A 835 12.26 -45.28 -2.69
CA ALA A 835 12.56 -46.02 -3.92
C ALA A 835 14.07 -46.03 -4.25
N GLY A 836 14.86 -45.10 -3.69
CA GLY A 836 16.33 -45.12 -3.75
C GLY A 836 16.99 -45.75 -2.53
N ARG A 837 18.01 -45.07 -2.00
CA ARG A 837 18.86 -45.51 -0.88
C ARG A 837 18.69 -44.63 0.35
N LEU A 838 18.95 -45.21 1.53
CA LEU A 838 19.15 -44.49 2.79
C LEU A 838 20.65 -44.45 3.08
N LEU A 839 21.25 -43.26 3.11
CA LEU A 839 22.68 -43.06 3.30
C LEU A 839 22.90 -42.22 4.56
N VAL A 840 23.59 -42.74 5.57
CA VAL A 840 23.99 -41.99 6.77
C VAL A 840 25.51 -42.01 6.86
N ARG A 841 26.18 -40.90 6.61
CA ARG A 841 27.64 -40.85 6.42
C ARG A 841 28.27 -39.62 7.10
N GLY A 842 29.59 -39.51 7.00
CA GLY A 842 30.35 -38.38 7.56
C GLY A 842 30.45 -38.43 9.08
N ARG A 843 30.85 -37.32 9.70
CA ARG A 843 30.95 -37.14 11.17
C ARG A 843 29.56 -36.97 11.78
N THR A 844 28.72 -37.98 11.62
CA THR A 844 27.34 -37.98 12.11
C THR A 844 27.29 -38.55 13.53
N THR A 845 26.56 -37.88 14.42
CA THR A 845 26.33 -38.29 15.81
C THR A 845 24.84 -38.31 16.12
N LEU A 846 24.31 -39.46 16.55
CA LEU A 846 22.90 -39.63 16.90
C LEU A 846 22.81 -40.04 18.38
N ARG A 847 22.36 -39.13 19.25
CA ARG A 847 22.42 -39.33 20.71
C ARG A 847 21.04 -39.24 21.36
N ASN A 848 20.55 -40.36 21.88
CA ASN A 848 19.34 -40.48 22.70
C ASN A 848 19.56 -41.47 23.87
N PRO A 849 20.33 -41.08 24.91
CA PRO A 849 20.81 -42.01 25.93
C PRO A 849 19.66 -42.68 26.71
N GLY A 850 19.74 -44.01 26.87
CA GLY A 850 18.72 -44.84 27.52
C GLY A 850 17.41 -45.02 26.72
N ARG A 851 17.35 -44.57 25.46
CA ARG A 851 16.18 -44.58 24.59
C ARG A 851 16.59 -44.89 23.14
N THR A 852 15.59 -45.02 22.26
CA THR A 852 15.81 -45.35 20.85
C THR A 852 16.34 -44.13 20.09
N ALA A 853 17.56 -44.22 19.57
CA ALA A 853 18.18 -43.17 18.77
C ALA A 853 17.66 -43.19 17.32
N VAL A 854 17.48 -44.37 16.73
CA VAL A 854 16.93 -44.55 15.38
C VAL A 854 15.72 -45.47 15.42
N PHE A 855 14.55 -44.97 15.03
CA PHE A 855 13.29 -45.71 15.07
C PHE A 855 12.66 -45.77 13.68
N ALA A 856 12.78 -46.93 13.04
CA ALA A 856 12.39 -47.15 11.66
C ALA A 856 11.58 -48.45 11.47
N PRO A 857 10.53 -48.71 12.27
CA PRO A 857 9.70 -49.87 12.04
C PRO A 857 8.91 -49.75 10.73
N ASN A 858 8.68 -50.87 10.05
CA ASN A 858 7.98 -50.92 8.75
C ASN A 858 8.63 -50.06 7.66
N LEU A 859 9.92 -49.73 7.78
CA LEU A 859 10.67 -48.98 6.78
C LEU A 859 10.74 -49.77 5.47
N ARG A 860 10.49 -49.13 4.33
CA ARG A 860 10.64 -49.74 3.00
C ARG A 860 11.72 -49.01 2.21
N VAL A 861 12.78 -49.73 1.81
CA VAL A 861 13.87 -49.17 0.99
C VAL A 861 14.15 -50.15 -0.15
N SER A 862 13.93 -49.72 -1.39
CA SER A 862 14.17 -50.58 -2.55
C SER A 862 15.67 -50.81 -2.80
N GLY A 863 16.50 -49.80 -2.48
CA GLY A 863 17.96 -49.88 -2.54
C GLY A 863 18.62 -50.33 -1.23
N ALA A 864 19.83 -49.82 -0.99
CA ALA A 864 20.60 -50.07 0.23
C ALA A 864 20.32 -49.05 1.34
N VAL A 865 20.38 -49.52 2.59
CA VAL A 865 20.56 -48.74 3.82
C VAL A 865 22.03 -48.82 4.20
N GLU A 866 22.74 -47.72 4.04
CA GLU A 866 24.18 -47.61 4.28
C GLU A 866 24.43 -46.70 5.50
N LEU A 867 24.93 -47.29 6.57
CA LEU A 867 25.33 -46.61 7.80
C LEU A 867 26.86 -46.55 7.86
N GLY A 868 27.41 -45.35 7.80
CA GLY A 868 28.84 -45.06 7.73
C GLY A 868 29.46 -45.26 6.33
N SER A 869 30.79 -45.13 6.21
CA SER A 869 31.51 -45.30 4.94
C SER A 869 33.02 -45.48 5.10
N ARG A 870 33.60 -46.49 4.43
CA ARG A 870 35.06 -46.73 4.32
C ARG A 870 35.82 -45.76 3.40
N ARG A 871 35.13 -45.10 2.45
CA ARG A 871 35.78 -44.34 1.35
C ARG A 871 36.19 -42.90 1.72
N SER A 872 35.86 -42.43 2.92
CA SER A 872 36.14 -41.05 3.34
C SER A 872 37.35 -41.01 4.29
N THR A 873 38.55 -40.78 3.75
CA THR A 873 39.82 -40.72 4.49
C THR A 873 39.98 -39.51 5.43
N GLY A 874 38.89 -38.82 5.79
CA GLY A 874 38.93 -37.60 6.62
C GLY A 874 37.73 -37.35 7.55
N ASN A 875 36.67 -38.16 7.50
CA ASN A 875 35.51 -38.00 8.38
C ASN A 875 35.51 -39.15 9.40
N GLY A 876 35.45 -38.82 10.70
CA GLY A 876 35.41 -39.79 11.80
C GLY A 876 34.19 -40.74 11.75
N PRO A 877 34.16 -41.78 12.60
CA PRO A 877 33.12 -42.80 12.59
C PRO A 877 31.72 -42.24 12.90
N LEU A 878 30.68 -42.92 12.41
CA LEU A 878 29.28 -42.65 12.76
C LEU A 878 29.06 -43.11 14.21
N THR A 879 28.68 -42.21 15.11
CA THR A 879 28.44 -42.54 16.53
C THR A 879 26.95 -42.52 16.83
N ILE A 880 26.41 -43.61 17.38
CA ILE A 880 25.03 -43.73 17.83
C ILE A 880 25.01 -44.07 19.32
N VAL A 881 24.36 -43.24 20.14
CA VAL A 881 24.18 -43.46 21.58
C VAL A 881 22.69 -43.71 21.84
N GLY A 882 22.31 -44.97 22.08
CA GLY A 882 20.90 -45.42 22.15
C GLY A 882 20.62 -46.62 21.25
N ASP A 883 19.40 -47.17 21.28
CA ASP A 883 19.02 -48.33 20.45
C ASP A 883 18.57 -47.94 19.02
N VAL A 884 18.81 -48.86 18.07
CA VAL A 884 18.43 -48.77 16.65
C VAL A 884 17.37 -49.83 16.36
N ARG A 885 16.19 -49.42 15.88
CA ARG A 885 15.06 -50.33 15.62
C ARG A 885 14.60 -50.29 14.17
N LEU A 886 14.70 -51.42 13.48
CA LEU A 886 14.34 -51.64 12.07
C LEU A 886 13.31 -52.77 11.93
N ASP A 887 12.44 -52.92 12.93
CA ASP A 887 11.44 -54.01 13.00
C ASP A 887 10.51 -54.00 11.78
N ARG A 888 10.29 -55.17 11.16
CA ARG A 888 9.44 -55.34 9.95
C ARG A 888 9.88 -54.48 8.76
N ALA A 889 11.14 -54.07 8.70
CA ALA A 889 11.63 -53.30 7.57
C ALA A 889 11.79 -54.19 6.33
N ASN A 890 11.48 -53.66 5.14
CA ASN A 890 11.73 -54.29 3.85
C ASN A 890 12.82 -53.51 3.12
N ILE A 891 14.03 -54.08 3.05
CA ILE A 891 15.25 -53.39 2.64
C ILE A 891 15.96 -54.20 1.54
N GLY A 892 16.57 -53.53 0.55
CA GLY A 892 17.38 -54.20 -0.46
C GLY A 892 18.71 -54.75 0.09
N GLU A 893 19.50 -53.91 0.76
CA GLU A 893 20.76 -54.27 1.44
C GLU A 893 20.92 -53.41 2.71
N LEU A 894 21.47 -53.97 3.78
CA LEU A 894 21.92 -53.23 4.97
C LEU A 894 23.44 -53.32 5.07
N SER A 895 24.12 -52.19 5.17
CA SER A 895 25.58 -52.12 5.30
C SER A 895 26.00 -51.17 6.41
N CYS A 896 26.76 -51.67 7.38
CA CYS A 896 27.35 -50.90 8.46
C CYS A 896 28.88 -50.86 8.31
N GLU A 897 29.44 -49.67 8.08
CA GLU A 897 30.88 -49.45 7.89
C GLU A 897 31.40 -48.35 8.84
N GLN A 898 32.29 -48.67 9.79
CA GLN A 898 32.83 -47.73 10.79
C GLN A 898 31.74 -47.05 11.64
N VAL A 899 30.85 -47.87 12.21
CA VAL A 899 29.75 -47.40 13.06
C VAL A 899 30.05 -47.78 14.51
N SER A 900 29.96 -46.84 15.44
CA SER A 900 30.01 -47.11 16.88
C SER A 900 28.62 -46.97 17.48
N ILE A 901 28.15 -47.99 18.19
CA ILE A 901 26.89 -47.94 18.95
C ILE A 901 27.17 -48.16 20.43
N SER A 902 26.67 -47.26 21.28
CA SER A 902 26.83 -47.35 22.74
C SER A 902 25.52 -47.15 23.49
N GLN A 903 25.48 -47.67 24.72
CA GLN A 903 24.38 -47.44 25.67
C GLN A 903 24.90 -46.67 26.88
N GLU A 904 24.47 -45.40 27.00
CA GLU A 904 24.65 -44.59 28.20
C GLU A 904 23.40 -44.65 29.09
N PRO A 905 23.55 -44.67 30.44
CA PRO A 905 22.42 -44.53 31.35
C PRO A 905 21.73 -43.17 31.16
N PRO A 906 20.38 -43.09 31.29
CA PRO A 906 19.67 -41.83 31.16
C PRO A 906 20.15 -40.81 32.20
N ALA A 907 20.19 -39.53 31.81
CA ALA A 907 20.59 -38.43 32.71
C ALA A 907 19.78 -38.44 34.02
N ALA A 908 20.45 -38.23 35.15
CA ALA A 908 19.90 -38.38 36.49
C ALA A 908 18.62 -37.55 36.72
N GLY A 909 17.48 -38.22 36.98
CA GLY A 909 16.24 -37.50 37.33
C GLY A 909 14.89 -38.23 37.29
N ARG A 910 14.78 -39.52 36.91
CA ARG A 910 13.48 -40.25 36.92
C ARG A 910 13.56 -41.63 37.58
N PRO A 911 12.73 -41.95 38.60
CA PRO A 911 12.65 -43.26 39.19
C PRO A 911 11.59 -44.14 38.49
N GLY A 912 11.91 -45.42 38.28
CA GLY A 912 10.90 -46.48 38.07
C GLY A 912 10.80 -47.05 36.65
N GLY A 913 11.43 -48.22 36.46
CA GLY A 913 11.17 -49.14 35.36
C GLY A 913 12.08 -50.35 35.52
N THR A 914 11.51 -51.55 35.64
CA THR A 914 12.27 -52.81 35.67
C THR A 914 13.27 -52.85 34.51
N GLU A 915 14.56 -53.03 34.84
CA GLU A 915 15.67 -53.14 33.87
C GLU A 915 15.46 -54.36 32.95
N GLN A 916 14.63 -54.20 31.93
CA GLN A 916 14.51 -55.12 30.81
C GLN A 916 15.72 -54.89 29.90
N VAL A 917 16.47 -55.95 29.58
CA VAL A 917 17.58 -55.90 28.63
C VAL A 917 17.02 -55.46 27.28
N ARG A 918 17.32 -54.24 26.85
CA ARG A 918 16.91 -53.72 25.55
C ARG A 918 17.95 -54.08 24.50
N PRO A 919 17.57 -54.71 23.38
CA PRO A 919 18.49 -54.94 22.27
C PRO A 919 19.03 -53.60 21.73
N LEU A 920 20.31 -53.58 21.38
CA LEU A 920 20.98 -52.41 20.81
C LEU A 920 20.54 -52.17 19.35
N VAL A 921 20.38 -53.24 18.59
CA VAL A 921 19.93 -53.21 17.19
C VAL A 921 18.85 -54.27 17.02
N THR A 922 17.70 -53.90 16.43
CA THR A 922 16.60 -54.83 16.15
C THR A 922 16.23 -54.82 14.67
N LEU A 923 16.11 -56.01 14.09
CA LEU A 923 15.62 -56.30 12.73
C LEU A 923 14.54 -57.39 12.80
N HIS A 924 13.74 -57.38 13.86
CA HIS A 924 12.72 -58.39 14.12
C HIS A 924 11.68 -58.42 12.98
N GLU A 925 11.37 -59.59 12.42
CA GLU A 925 10.47 -59.75 11.26
C GLU A 925 10.89 -58.96 9.99
N ALA A 926 12.15 -58.52 9.87
CA ALA A 926 12.61 -57.75 8.72
C ALA A 926 12.84 -58.63 7.47
N VAL A 927 12.67 -58.07 6.28
CA VAL A 927 12.96 -58.70 4.99
C VAL A 927 14.09 -57.94 4.31
N VAL A 928 15.25 -58.59 4.14
CA VAL A 928 16.44 -58.03 3.49
C VAL A 928 16.79 -58.79 2.22
N ALA A 929 16.51 -58.21 1.06
CA ALA A 929 16.53 -58.93 -0.21
C ALA A 929 17.91 -59.50 -0.60
N ARG A 930 19.01 -58.78 -0.33
CA ARG A 930 20.37 -59.16 -0.77
C ARG A 930 21.31 -59.52 0.36
N ARG A 931 21.69 -58.56 1.22
CA ARG A 931 22.66 -58.82 2.28
C ARG A 931 22.57 -57.83 3.45
N VAL A 932 23.04 -58.28 4.61
CA VAL A 932 23.23 -57.56 5.87
C VAL A 932 24.72 -57.65 6.22
N LEU A 933 25.44 -56.54 6.18
CA LEU A 933 26.87 -56.46 6.49
C LEU A 933 27.08 -55.67 7.79
N MET A 934 27.60 -56.31 8.85
CA MET A 934 27.83 -55.67 10.16
C MET A 934 29.27 -55.73 10.66
N ASN A 935 30.24 -56.19 9.86
CA ASN A 935 31.60 -56.53 10.35
C ASN A 935 32.39 -55.35 10.94
N ASP A 936 32.12 -54.10 10.54
CA ASP A 936 32.80 -52.90 11.05
C ASP A 936 31.97 -52.13 12.11
N LEU A 937 31.05 -52.82 12.78
CA LEU A 937 30.26 -52.26 13.87
C LEU A 937 31.02 -52.42 15.20
N SER A 938 31.46 -51.32 15.82
CA SER A 938 32.00 -51.34 17.17
C SER A 938 30.89 -51.12 18.20
N ILE A 939 30.84 -51.96 19.23
CA ILE A 939 29.87 -51.83 20.32
C ILE A 939 30.60 -51.47 21.61
N GLU A 940 30.27 -50.32 22.19
CA GLU A 940 30.84 -49.85 23.46
C GLU A 940 29.79 -49.97 24.58
N THR A 941 30.00 -50.90 25.50
CA THR A 941 29.15 -51.08 26.70
C THR A 941 29.72 -50.33 27.90
N ALA A 942 28.88 -49.60 28.64
CA ALA A 942 29.32 -48.82 29.81
C ALA A 942 30.02 -49.68 30.90
N PRO A 943 31.06 -49.18 31.59
CA PRO A 943 31.85 -49.96 32.56
C PRO A 943 31.09 -50.40 33.83
N THR A 944 29.87 -49.89 34.06
CA THR A 944 29.02 -50.23 35.22
C THR A 944 28.25 -51.54 35.05
N SER A 945 28.18 -52.12 33.85
CA SER A 945 27.51 -53.40 33.59
C SER A 945 28.49 -54.57 33.66
N ARG A 946 28.98 -54.91 34.86
CA ARG A 946 29.79 -56.14 35.07
C ARG A 946 28.97 -57.38 34.67
N GLY A 947 29.24 -57.92 33.48
CA GLY A 947 28.77 -59.23 33.01
C GLY A 947 27.51 -59.26 32.12
N ARG A 948 26.96 -58.11 31.69
CA ARG A 948 25.83 -58.08 30.73
C ARG A 948 26.34 -57.81 29.31
N ARG A 949 26.06 -58.74 28.38
CA ARG A 949 26.45 -58.66 26.97
C ARG A 949 25.44 -57.80 26.19
N ALA A 950 25.91 -57.05 25.20
CA ALA A 950 25.06 -56.34 24.24
C ALA A 950 24.22 -57.35 23.43
N VAL A 951 22.95 -57.03 23.12
CA VAL A 951 22.05 -57.92 22.36
C VAL A 951 21.72 -57.30 20.99
N ILE A 952 21.86 -58.07 19.91
CA ILE A 952 21.35 -57.76 18.58
C ILE A 952 20.22 -58.74 18.27
N ASP A 953 19.03 -58.21 17.98
CA ASP A 953 17.84 -59.01 17.70
C ASP A 953 17.58 -59.08 16.19
N LEU A 954 17.81 -60.25 15.60
CA LEU A 954 17.56 -60.59 14.19
C LEU A 954 16.51 -61.70 14.06
N SER A 955 15.65 -61.87 15.08
CA SER A 955 14.64 -62.93 15.11
C SER A 955 13.57 -62.74 14.03
N GLU A 956 13.07 -63.84 13.46
CA GLU A 956 12.05 -63.88 12.41
C GLU A 956 12.42 -63.11 11.12
N MET A 957 13.71 -62.79 10.93
CA MET A 957 14.19 -62.07 9.75
C MET A 957 14.31 -62.99 8.53
N GLN A 958 14.01 -62.47 7.34
CA GLN A 958 14.34 -63.09 6.05
C GLN A 958 15.48 -62.32 5.39
N ALA A 959 16.62 -62.96 5.08
CA ALA A 959 17.76 -62.29 4.48
C ALA A 959 18.50 -63.12 3.42
N GLY A 960 19.11 -62.45 2.45
CA GLY A 960 20.05 -63.09 1.52
C GLY A 960 21.34 -63.52 2.21
N THR A 961 22.34 -62.64 2.32
CA THR A 961 23.59 -62.91 3.04
C THR A 961 23.62 -62.15 4.37
N VAL A 962 24.03 -62.76 5.48
CA VAL A 962 24.19 -62.08 6.77
C VAL A 962 25.63 -62.25 7.26
N GLU A 963 26.32 -61.12 7.46
CA GLU A 963 27.65 -61.05 8.07
C GLU A 963 27.56 -60.31 9.41
N LEU A 964 27.97 -60.98 10.48
CA LEU A 964 27.79 -60.52 11.87
C LEU A 964 29.00 -59.72 12.40
N PRO A 965 28.79 -58.82 13.39
CA PRO A 965 29.85 -57.99 13.94
C PRO A 965 30.80 -58.76 14.88
N ALA A 966 32.01 -58.22 15.06
CA ALA A 966 32.99 -58.72 16.02
C ALA A 966 32.87 -58.05 17.40
N GLY A 967 32.92 -58.83 18.49
CA GLY A 967 32.88 -58.40 19.90
C GLY A 967 32.14 -59.36 20.87
N GLU A 968 32.16 -59.03 22.18
CA GLU A 968 31.38 -59.74 23.22
C GLU A 968 29.87 -59.44 23.15
N ILE A 969 29.22 -59.89 22.07
CA ILE A 969 27.82 -59.60 21.75
C ILE A 969 27.01 -60.90 21.75
N ALA A 970 25.72 -60.79 22.10
CA ALA A 970 24.71 -61.83 21.95
C ALA A 970 23.82 -61.52 20.74
N VAL A 971 23.70 -62.46 19.79
CA VAL A 971 22.88 -62.31 18.58
C VAL A 971 21.71 -63.28 18.62
N ASP A 972 20.49 -62.78 18.44
CA ASP A 972 19.27 -63.59 18.35
C ASP A 972 18.88 -63.79 16.88
N LEU A 973 18.93 -65.04 16.39
CA LEU A 973 18.57 -65.42 15.02
C LEU A 973 17.38 -66.38 15.01
N ARG A 974 16.57 -66.41 16.08
CA ARG A 974 15.49 -67.38 16.20
C ARG A 974 14.45 -67.24 15.08
N ASP A 975 14.01 -68.36 14.54
CA ASP A 975 12.98 -68.45 13.49
C ASP A 975 13.26 -67.62 12.23
N SER A 976 14.55 -67.30 11.96
CA SER A 976 14.97 -66.54 10.78
C SER A 976 15.27 -67.44 9.55
N GLU A 977 15.12 -66.89 8.35
CA GLU A 977 15.43 -67.54 7.08
C GLU A 977 16.56 -66.77 6.36
N VAL A 978 17.75 -67.37 6.24
CA VAL A 978 18.95 -66.71 5.71
C VAL A 978 19.57 -67.54 4.59
N ARG A 979 19.76 -67.01 3.38
CA ARG A 979 20.37 -67.81 2.30
C ARG A 979 21.85 -68.14 2.58
N THR A 980 22.67 -67.15 2.95
CA THR A 980 24.09 -67.31 3.26
C THR A 980 24.42 -66.69 4.61
N LEU A 981 24.96 -67.46 5.57
CA LEU A 981 25.34 -66.95 6.89
C LEU A 981 26.86 -66.99 7.04
N VAL A 982 27.51 -65.84 7.16
CA VAL A 982 28.96 -65.71 7.39
C VAL A 982 29.19 -65.27 8.83
N MET A 983 29.94 -66.07 9.59
CA MET A 983 30.18 -65.82 11.01
C MET A 983 31.61 -66.21 11.39
N ASP A 984 32.40 -65.29 11.93
CA ASP A 984 33.72 -65.65 12.47
C ASP A 984 33.60 -66.12 13.94
N PRO A 985 34.00 -67.36 14.27
CA PRO A 985 33.89 -67.92 15.61
C PRO A 985 34.82 -67.28 16.64
N THR A 986 35.83 -66.48 16.31
CA THR A 986 36.61 -65.73 17.34
C THR A 986 35.86 -64.52 17.87
N ASP A 987 34.84 -64.09 17.14
CA ASP A 987 34.37 -62.72 17.18
C ASP A 987 32.96 -62.58 17.79
N THR A 988 32.19 -63.64 18.01
CA THR A 988 30.83 -63.53 18.61
C THR A 988 30.65 -64.42 19.84
N SER A 989 30.14 -63.86 20.95
CA SER A 989 30.16 -64.52 22.27
C SER A 989 28.96 -65.42 22.61
N MET A 990 27.81 -65.22 21.97
CA MET A 990 26.57 -65.99 22.18
C MET A 990 25.64 -65.82 20.97
N VAL A 991 25.08 -66.92 20.43
CA VAL A 991 24.18 -66.86 19.27
C VAL A 991 22.99 -67.79 19.49
N MET A 992 21.76 -67.29 19.37
CA MET A 992 20.54 -68.10 19.53
C MET A 992 20.04 -68.55 18.15
N LEU A 993 20.06 -69.86 17.87
CA LEU A 993 19.86 -70.39 16.51
C LEU A 993 18.56 -71.21 16.35
N SER A 994 17.69 -71.24 17.36
CA SER A 994 16.46 -72.05 17.34
C SER A 994 15.54 -71.64 16.18
N GLY A 995 15.14 -72.59 15.33
CA GLY A 995 14.26 -72.32 14.18
C GLY A 995 14.93 -71.72 12.94
N LEU A 996 16.23 -71.40 13.01
CA LEU A 996 16.99 -70.86 11.87
C LEU A 996 17.01 -71.83 10.67
N THR A 997 16.81 -71.27 9.47
CA THR A 997 17.04 -71.96 8.19
C THR A 997 18.09 -71.23 7.35
N PHE A 998 19.03 -71.99 6.77
CA PHE A 998 19.98 -71.46 5.80
C PHE A 998 20.43 -72.46 4.72
N ASP A 999 20.82 -71.92 3.56
CA ASP A 999 21.29 -72.72 2.41
C ASP A 999 22.81 -72.91 2.42
N ASP A 1000 23.55 -71.87 2.80
CA ASP A 1000 25.00 -71.79 2.72
C ASP A 1000 25.61 -71.19 4.01
N PRO A 1001 26.49 -71.88 4.75
CA PRO A 1001 27.21 -71.33 5.89
C PRO A 1001 28.44 -70.48 5.48
N GLY A 1002 28.57 -70.09 4.20
CA GLY A 1002 29.70 -69.29 3.70
C GLY A 1002 31.01 -70.07 3.63
N ASP A 1003 32.15 -69.36 3.69
CA ASP A 1003 33.50 -69.96 3.62
C ASP A 1003 33.93 -70.70 4.91
N ALA A 1004 32.99 -71.02 5.80
CA ALA A 1004 33.27 -71.66 7.08
C ALA A 1004 33.71 -73.12 6.90
N ASP A 1005 34.89 -73.45 7.42
CA ASP A 1005 35.30 -74.83 7.57
C ASP A 1005 34.45 -75.57 8.63
N VAL A 1006 34.54 -76.90 8.64
CA VAL A 1006 33.70 -77.76 9.50
C VAL A 1006 33.90 -77.51 10.98
N GLU A 1007 35.12 -77.17 11.39
CA GLU A 1007 35.44 -76.90 12.79
C GLU A 1007 34.83 -75.57 13.24
N THR A 1008 34.92 -74.55 12.40
CA THR A 1008 34.30 -73.23 12.57
C THR A 1008 32.79 -73.34 12.67
N ALA A 1009 32.16 -74.03 11.72
CA ALA A 1009 30.72 -74.23 11.70
C ALA A 1009 30.19 -75.02 12.92
N LEU A 1010 30.95 -75.99 13.41
CA LEU A 1010 30.62 -76.73 14.64
C LEU A 1010 30.89 -75.91 15.93
N ALA A 1011 31.81 -74.95 15.89
CA ALA A 1011 32.09 -74.05 17.02
C ALA A 1011 30.92 -73.10 17.27
N TRP A 1012 30.23 -72.63 16.22
CA TRP A 1012 29.02 -71.81 16.34
C TRP A 1012 27.93 -72.53 17.14
N LEU A 1013 27.66 -73.81 16.82
CA LEU A 1013 26.62 -74.63 17.45
C LEU A 1013 26.87 -74.92 18.94
N ARG A 1014 28.11 -74.79 19.43
CA ARG A 1014 28.44 -74.95 20.85
C ARG A 1014 28.21 -73.68 21.67
N ARG A 1015 28.12 -72.53 21.00
CA ARG A 1015 27.89 -71.21 21.62
C ARG A 1015 26.40 -70.85 21.73
N ASP A 1016 25.51 -71.75 21.29
CA ASP A 1016 24.07 -71.59 21.45
C ASP A 1016 23.62 -71.99 22.87
N PRO A 1017 23.10 -71.02 23.66
CA PRO A 1017 22.60 -71.26 25.02
C PRO A 1017 21.25 -72.00 25.04
N THR A 1018 20.51 -72.03 23.93
CA THR A 1018 19.18 -72.66 23.81
C THR A 1018 19.26 -74.19 23.77
N GLY A 1019 20.46 -74.76 23.62
CA GLY A 1019 20.72 -76.18 23.64
C GLY A 1019 20.75 -76.81 22.25
N TYR A 1020 20.53 -78.13 22.17
CA TYR A 1020 20.67 -78.90 20.94
C TYR A 1020 19.52 -78.70 19.97
N GLN A 1021 19.83 -78.12 18.80
CA GLN A 1021 18.90 -77.92 17.71
C GLN A 1021 19.16 -78.91 16.58
N HIS A 1022 18.36 -79.98 16.50
CA HIS A 1022 18.53 -81.04 15.50
C HIS A 1022 18.57 -80.52 14.05
N GLN A 1023 17.72 -79.55 13.74
CA GLN A 1023 17.52 -79.00 12.40
C GLN A 1023 18.78 -78.35 11.82
N VAL A 1024 19.52 -77.59 12.62
CA VAL A 1024 20.70 -76.82 12.17
C VAL A 1024 21.86 -77.76 11.79
N TYR A 1025 22.05 -78.87 12.53
CA TYR A 1025 23.05 -79.90 12.19
C TYR A 1025 22.72 -80.65 10.88
N GLU A 1026 21.44 -80.87 10.56
CA GLU A 1026 21.01 -81.51 9.30
C GLU A 1026 21.27 -80.60 8.10
N GLN A 1027 20.92 -79.31 8.21
CA GLN A 1027 21.14 -78.33 7.14
C GLN A 1027 22.64 -78.23 6.79
N LEU A 1028 23.49 -78.13 7.81
CA LEU A 1028 24.94 -78.03 7.67
C LEU A 1028 25.55 -79.31 7.04
N ALA A 1029 25.09 -80.50 7.45
CA ALA A 1029 25.50 -81.77 6.84
C ALA A 1029 24.97 -81.98 5.40
N ASN A 1030 23.80 -81.44 5.08
CA ASN A 1030 23.25 -81.46 3.71
C ASN A 1030 23.96 -80.46 2.80
N HIS A 1031 24.41 -79.32 3.33
CA HIS A 1031 25.23 -78.37 2.60
C HIS A 1031 26.58 -78.99 2.20
N TYR A 1032 27.38 -79.50 3.15
CA TYR A 1032 28.69 -80.09 2.83
C TYR A 1032 28.61 -81.28 1.87
N ARG A 1033 27.50 -82.04 1.92
CA ARG A 1033 27.22 -83.09 0.92
C ARG A 1033 27.00 -82.52 -0.48
N ARG A 1034 26.23 -81.45 -0.60
CA ARG A 1034 25.93 -80.78 -1.88
C ARG A 1034 27.18 -80.08 -2.45
N SER A 1035 28.07 -79.57 -1.62
CA SER A 1035 29.34 -78.96 -2.05
C SER A 1035 30.45 -79.96 -2.39
N GLY A 1036 30.21 -81.27 -2.19
CA GLY A 1036 31.14 -82.35 -2.55
C GLY A 1036 32.12 -82.74 -1.43
N ASP A 1037 32.04 -82.10 -0.25
CA ASP A 1037 32.82 -82.49 0.93
C ASP A 1037 32.04 -83.50 1.80
N ASP A 1038 31.99 -84.74 1.31
CA ASP A 1038 31.36 -85.85 2.00
C ASP A 1038 32.03 -86.17 3.35
N ALA A 1039 33.29 -85.80 3.55
CA ALA A 1039 34.03 -86.03 4.80
C ALA A 1039 33.58 -85.04 5.88
N ALA A 1040 33.41 -83.78 5.50
CA ALA A 1040 32.81 -82.73 6.32
C ALA A 1040 31.39 -83.08 6.78
N ALA A 1041 30.53 -83.51 5.86
CA ALA A 1041 29.14 -83.88 6.16
C ALA A 1041 29.03 -85.02 7.19
N ARG A 1042 29.92 -86.02 7.10
CA ARG A 1042 29.99 -87.12 8.09
C ARG A 1042 30.41 -86.60 9.46
N THR A 1043 31.37 -85.68 9.51
CA THR A 1043 31.88 -85.09 10.76
C THR A 1043 30.81 -84.30 11.49
N VAL A 1044 29.97 -83.56 10.76
CA VAL A 1044 28.83 -82.82 11.31
C VAL A 1044 27.76 -83.74 11.87
N LEU A 1045 27.41 -84.82 11.14
CA LEU A 1045 26.46 -85.83 11.63
C LEU A 1045 27.00 -86.61 12.84
N LEU A 1046 28.31 -86.87 12.87
CA LEU A 1046 28.99 -87.45 14.04
C LEU A 1046 28.92 -86.50 15.24
N ALA A 1047 29.22 -85.21 15.04
CA ALA A 1047 29.10 -84.19 16.07
C ALA A 1047 27.67 -84.07 16.59
N ARG A 1048 26.65 -84.17 15.72
CA ARG A 1048 25.23 -84.24 16.11
C ARG A 1048 24.93 -85.41 17.04
N HIS A 1049 25.38 -86.63 16.70
CA HIS A 1049 25.15 -87.81 17.53
C HIS A 1049 25.90 -87.73 18.87
N ARG A 1050 27.11 -87.16 18.90
CA ARG A 1050 27.89 -86.90 20.12
C ARG A 1050 27.21 -85.88 21.02
N HIS A 1051 26.76 -84.76 20.47
CA HIS A 1051 26.05 -83.73 21.22
C HIS A 1051 24.73 -84.29 21.80
N ARG A 1052 23.96 -85.06 21.02
CA ARG A 1052 22.75 -85.74 21.50
C ARG A 1052 23.02 -86.71 22.66
N ARG A 1053 24.16 -87.42 22.63
CA ARG A 1053 24.59 -88.31 23.71
C ARG A 1053 24.97 -87.51 24.97
N ASP A 1054 25.66 -86.39 24.80
CA ASP A 1054 26.19 -85.61 25.92
C ASP A 1054 25.07 -84.90 26.71
N LEU A 1055 23.94 -84.58 26.06
CA LEU A 1055 22.70 -84.07 26.71
C LEU A 1055 21.97 -85.10 27.59
N LEU A 1056 22.23 -86.40 27.43
CA LEU A 1056 21.61 -87.41 28.28
C LEU A 1056 22.17 -87.26 29.70
N GLY A 1057 21.31 -86.93 30.66
CA GLY A 1057 21.64 -86.85 32.08
C GLY A 1057 22.08 -88.21 32.65
N THR A 1058 22.68 -88.19 33.84
CA THR A 1058 23.03 -89.41 34.60
C THR A 1058 22.00 -89.76 35.67
N SER A 1059 20.84 -89.10 35.65
CA SER A 1059 19.85 -89.13 36.74
C SER A 1059 18.87 -90.31 36.68
N SER A 1060 18.81 -91.08 35.58
CA SER A 1060 18.05 -92.33 35.53
C SER A 1060 18.85 -93.48 34.90
N LEU A 1061 18.62 -94.71 35.39
CA LEU A 1061 19.32 -95.92 34.94
C LEU A 1061 19.10 -96.19 33.43
N GLY A 1062 17.93 -95.83 32.90
CA GLY A 1062 17.64 -95.90 31.46
C GLY A 1062 18.42 -94.90 30.61
N GLN A 1063 18.66 -93.68 31.10
CA GLN A 1063 19.50 -92.69 30.40
C GLN A 1063 20.98 -93.08 30.42
N LEU A 1064 21.45 -93.70 31.50
CA LEU A 1064 22.83 -94.17 31.63
C LEU A 1064 23.13 -95.33 30.65
N LEU A 1065 22.18 -96.27 30.49
CA LEU A 1065 22.27 -97.33 29.48
C LEU A 1065 22.25 -96.78 28.05
N MET A 1066 21.38 -95.80 27.75
CA MET A 1066 21.36 -95.13 26.44
C MET A 1066 22.66 -94.37 26.16
N LYS A 1067 23.26 -93.74 27.18
CA LYS A 1067 24.55 -93.05 27.07
C LYS A 1067 25.69 -94.04 26.82
N GLY A 1068 25.70 -95.17 27.53
CA GLY A 1068 26.64 -96.28 27.33
C GLY A 1068 26.52 -96.93 25.94
N TRP A 1069 25.29 -97.16 25.48
CA TRP A 1069 25.01 -97.64 24.12
C TRP A 1069 25.47 -96.66 23.04
N GLY A 1070 25.31 -95.35 23.28
CA GLY A 1070 25.84 -94.31 22.40
C GLY A 1070 27.38 -94.31 22.32
N TYR A 1071 28.08 -94.54 23.43
CA TYR A 1071 29.54 -94.73 23.41
C TYR A 1071 29.95 -95.99 22.64
N LEU A 1072 29.25 -97.10 22.86
CA LEU A 1072 29.49 -98.36 22.16
C LEU A 1072 29.35 -98.18 20.64
N GLN A 1073 28.30 -97.48 20.17
CA GLN A 1073 28.07 -97.20 18.75
C GLN A 1073 29.09 -96.25 18.13
N ASP A 1074 29.60 -95.25 18.86
CA ASP A 1074 30.66 -94.34 18.38
C ASP A 1074 31.98 -95.11 18.16
N VAL A 1075 32.34 -96.01 19.10
CA VAL A 1075 33.59 -96.80 19.04
C VAL A 1075 33.54 -97.93 18.01
N THR A 1076 32.41 -98.63 17.90
CA THR A 1076 32.30 -99.82 17.05
C THR A 1076 32.01 -99.49 15.58
N VAL A 1077 31.10 -98.55 15.29
CA VAL A 1077 30.64 -98.28 13.90
C VAL A 1077 30.55 -96.78 13.58
N GLY A 1078 30.92 -95.89 14.51
CA GLY A 1078 30.76 -94.43 14.36
C GLY A 1078 29.32 -94.04 14.02
N PHE A 1079 28.34 -94.66 14.69
CA PHE A 1079 26.89 -94.53 14.41
C PHE A 1079 26.45 -94.93 12.98
N GLY A 1080 27.24 -95.74 12.27
CA GLY A 1080 26.95 -96.17 10.90
C GLY A 1080 27.60 -95.29 9.81
N TYR A 1081 28.40 -94.30 10.20
CA TYR A 1081 29.08 -93.38 9.25
C TYR A 1081 30.56 -93.74 9.01
N ARG A 1082 31.10 -94.77 9.68
CA ARG A 1082 32.45 -95.33 9.48
C ARG A 1082 32.42 -96.87 9.33
N PRO A 1083 31.89 -97.43 8.23
CA PRO A 1083 31.66 -98.88 8.09
C PRO A 1083 32.95 -99.72 8.11
N GLY A 1084 34.12 -99.14 7.82
CA GLY A 1084 35.40 -99.86 7.85
C GLY A 1084 35.79 -100.43 9.22
N LEU A 1085 35.24 -99.91 10.33
CA LEU A 1085 35.53 -100.41 11.68
C LEU A 1085 34.90 -101.79 11.95
N ALA A 1086 33.77 -102.12 11.31
CA ALA A 1086 33.10 -103.41 11.51
C ALA A 1086 33.93 -104.59 10.93
N ALA A 1087 34.65 -104.36 9.83
CA ALA A 1087 35.56 -105.36 9.26
C ALA A 1087 36.74 -105.67 10.20
N ILE A 1088 37.25 -104.67 10.91
CA ILE A 1088 38.34 -104.82 11.88
C ILE A 1088 37.87 -105.68 13.07
N TRP A 1089 36.67 -105.42 13.60
CA TRP A 1089 36.08 -106.22 14.67
C TRP A 1089 35.78 -107.66 14.24
N PHE A 1090 35.30 -107.87 13.02
CA PHE A 1090 35.08 -109.22 12.48
C PHE A 1090 36.40 -110.02 12.39
N VAL A 1091 37.45 -109.42 11.84
CA VAL A 1091 38.79 -110.03 11.77
C VAL A 1091 39.34 -110.29 13.17
N GLY A 1092 39.13 -109.36 14.12
CA GLY A 1092 39.55 -109.52 15.50
C GLY A 1092 38.85 -110.68 16.22
N LEU A 1093 37.53 -110.82 16.05
CA LEU A 1093 36.76 -111.92 16.64
C LEU A 1093 37.09 -113.28 16.00
N LEU A 1094 37.31 -113.30 14.68
CA LEU A 1094 37.76 -114.50 13.98
C LEU A 1094 39.13 -114.96 14.49
N ALA A 1095 40.07 -114.03 14.65
CA ALA A 1095 41.39 -114.32 15.22
C ALA A 1095 41.27 -114.80 16.68
N PHE A 1096 40.41 -114.17 17.48
CA PHE A 1096 40.18 -114.56 18.87
C PHE A 1096 39.59 -115.97 19.00
N GLY A 1097 38.49 -116.27 18.30
CA GLY A 1097 37.89 -117.60 18.37
C GLY A 1097 38.83 -118.67 17.81
N THR A 1098 39.55 -118.37 16.73
CA THR A 1098 40.57 -119.26 16.18
C THR A 1098 41.62 -119.60 17.23
N ALA A 1099 42.15 -118.59 17.92
CA ALA A 1099 43.16 -118.76 18.95
C ALA A 1099 42.62 -119.50 20.18
N TYR A 1100 41.37 -119.25 20.56
CA TYR A 1100 40.73 -119.90 21.71
C TYR A 1100 40.52 -121.39 21.48
N PHE A 1101 40.08 -121.79 20.29
CA PHE A 1101 39.88 -123.18 19.90
C PHE A 1101 41.17 -123.84 19.38
N TRP A 1102 42.29 -123.09 19.29
CA TRP A 1102 43.56 -123.63 18.84
C TRP A 1102 44.12 -124.63 19.85
N GLY A 1103 44.23 -125.90 19.44
CA GLY A 1103 44.78 -126.97 20.28
C GLY A 1103 43.83 -127.48 21.37
N ARG A 1104 42.54 -127.12 21.34
CA ARG A 1104 41.52 -127.77 22.17
C ARG A 1104 40.95 -128.99 21.45
N GLU A 1105 40.86 -130.11 22.16
CA GLU A 1105 40.20 -131.33 21.68
C GLU A 1105 38.71 -131.23 22.03
N LEU A 1106 37.89 -130.83 21.06
CA LEU A 1106 36.45 -130.96 21.16
C LEU A 1106 36.04 -132.40 20.87
N ASP A 1107 35.03 -132.90 21.55
CA ASP A 1107 34.54 -134.25 21.28
C ASP A 1107 33.73 -134.28 19.97
N PRO A 1108 33.97 -135.25 19.08
CA PRO A 1108 33.19 -135.39 17.86
C PRO A 1108 31.79 -135.92 18.18
N VAL A 1109 30.78 -135.38 17.50
CA VAL A 1109 29.37 -135.75 17.71
C VAL A 1109 29.09 -137.21 17.28
N GLU A 1110 29.77 -137.71 16.24
CA GLU A 1110 29.71 -139.11 15.79
C GLU A 1110 31.13 -139.73 15.73
N VAL A 1111 31.36 -140.78 16.54
CA VAL A 1111 32.70 -141.34 16.83
C VAL A 1111 33.42 -141.95 15.62
N ASN A 1112 32.69 -142.42 14.60
CA ASN A 1112 33.28 -143.20 13.49
C ASN A 1112 33.33 -142.47 12.14
N VAL A 1113 32.74 -141.28 12.00
CA VAL A 1113 32.80 -140.46 10.77
C VAL A 1113 32.75 -138.97 11.15
N HIS A 1114 33.91 -138.33 11.28
CA HIS A 1114 33.97 -136.88 11.46
C HIS A 1114 35.14 -136.26 10.67
N PRO A 1115 34.97 -135.04 10.10
CA PRO A 1115 36.07 -134.30 9.49
C PRO A 1115 37.13 -133.95 10.55
N THR A 1116 38.38 -133.68 10.17
CA THR A 1116 39.41 -133.21 11.10
C THR A 1116 39.07 -131.82 11.66
N PHE A 1117 39.23 -131.62 12.97
CA PHE A 1117 38.89 -130.36 13.61
C PHE A 1117 39.77 -129.21 13.09
N ASN A 1118 39.15 -128.14 12.62
CA ASN A 1118 39.85 -126.92 12.22
C ASN A 1118 39.35 -125.73 13.05
N PRO A 1119 40.18 -125.16 13.94
CA PRO A 1119 39.79 -124.04 14.81
C PRO A 1119 39.34 -122.79 14.03
N ILE A 1120 39.95 -122.51 12.88
CA ILE A 1120 39.57 -121.38 12.02
C ILE A 1120 38.21 -121.64 11.39
N GLY A 1121 38.04 -122.81 10.78
CA GLY A 1121 36.78 -123.22 10.14
C GLY A 1121 35.62 -123.24 11.13
N TYR A 1122 35.86 -123.77 12.33
CA TYR A 1122 34.88 -123.80 13.42
C TYR A 1122 34.50 -122.40 13.90
N THR A 1123 35.48 -121.50 14.07
CA THR A 1123 35.20 -120.12 14.47
C THR A 1123 34.47 -119.33 13.38
N LEU A 1124 34.76 -119.60 12.12
CA LEU A 1124 34.10 -118.95 10.98
C LEU A 1124 32.63 -119.38 10.88
N ASP A 1125 32.34 -120.67 11.07
CA ASP A 1125 30.97 -121.20 11.13
C ASP A 1125 30.17 -120.55 12.27
N LEU A 1126 30.81 -120.34 13.43
CA LEU A 1126 30.17 -119.65 14.56
C LEU A 1126 29.90 -118.17 14.27
N LEU A 1127 30.82 -117.45 13.61
CA LEU A 1127 30.66 -116.02 13.33
C LEU A 1127 29.75 -115.73 12.13
N ILE A 1128 29.59 -116.66 11.19
CA ILE A 1128 28.79 -116.52 9.97
C ILE A 1128 27.72 -117.63 9.92
N PRO A 1129 26.54 -117.44 10.54
CA PRO A 1129 25.51 -118.48 10.67
C PRO A 1129 24.92 -119.02 9.34
N ILE A 1130 25.22 -118.37 8.22
CA ILE A 1130 24.66 -118.65 6.90
C ILE A 1130 25.61 -119.55 6.08
N LEU A 1131 26.90 -119.56 6.42
CA LEU A 1131 27.93 -120.38 5.79
C LEU A 1131 28.30 -121.49 6.76
N SER A 1132 27.96 -122.73 6.44
CA SER A 1132 28.41 -123.90 7.20
C SER A 1132 29.53 -124.60 6.42
N LEU A 1133 30.73 -124.59 6.97
CA LEU A 1133 31.90 -125.35 6.54
C LEU A 1133 31.89 -126.77 7.12
N GLY A 1134 30.81 -127.15 7.81
CA GLY A 1134 30.59 -128.47 8.39
C GLY A 1134 31.40 -128.75 9.66
N GLN A 1135 32.00 -127.73 10.27
CA GLN A 1135 32.74 -127.88 11.52
C GLN A 1135 31.84 -127.69 12.74
N ASP A 1136 30.87 -126.77 12.72
CA ASP A 1136 29.94 -126.52 13.83
C ASP A 1136 29.09 -127.75 14.22
N ASN A 1137 28.58 -128.48 13.24
CA ASN A 1137 27.71 -129.64 13.46
C ASN A 1137 28.46 -130.95 13.77
N ALA A 1138 29.78 -130.96 13.55
CA ALA A 1138 30.61 -132.15 13.77
C ALA A 1138 31.22 -132.22 15.17
N TRP A 1139 31.28 -131.09 15.88
CA TRP A 1139 32.02 -130.94 17.14
C TRP A 1139 31.12 -130.31 18.22
N ASP A 1140 30.97 -130.97 19.38
CA ASP A 1140 30.07 -130.53 20.47
C ASP A 1140 30.86 -129.77 21.55
N PRO A 1141 30.76 -128.42 21.63
CA PRO A 1141 31.43 -127.65 22.67
C PRO A 1141 30.71 -127.80 24.02
N ARG A 1142 31.43 -128.17 25.08
CA ARG A 1142 30.85 -128.33 26.44
C ARG A 1142 31.47 -127.37 27.45
N GLY A 1143 30.70 -127.04 28.50
CA GLY A 1143 31.18 -126.19 29.59
C GLY A 1143 31.50 -124.75 29.14
N LEU A 1144 32.74 -124.30 29.39
CA LEU A 1144 33.17 -122.94 29.05
C LEU A 1144 33.28 -122.70 27.55
N ASP A 1145 33.58 -123.76 26.77
CA ASP A 1145 33.67 -123.67 25.29
C ASP A 1145 32.32 -123.31 24.66
N LEU A 1146 31.23 -123.82 25.24
CA LEU A 1146 29.86 -123.54 24.80
C LEU A 1146 29.52 -122.05 24.98
N VAL A 1147 29.97 -121.45 26.09
CA VAL A 1147 29.74 -120.03 26.38
C VAL A 1147 30.50 -119.14 25.39
N VAL A 1148 31.74 -119.51 25.07
CA VAL A 1148 32.55 -118.77 24.08
C VAL A 1148 31.99 -118.95 22.67
N ALA A 1149 31.52 -120.16 22.32
CA ALA A 1149 30.88 -120.43 21.04
C ALA A 1149 29.58 -119.62 20.88
N TYR A 1150 28.67 -119.64 21.86
CA TYR A 1150 27.47 -118.80 21.84
C TYR A 1150 27.80 -117.30 21.83
N GLY A 1151 28.86 -116.88 22.54
CA GLY A 1151 29.34 -115.50 22.52
C GLY A 1151 29.84 -115.05 21.15
N LEU A 1152 30.55 -115.91 20.42
CA LEU A 1152 30.97 -115.66 19.03
C LEU A 1152 29.76 -115.64 18.09
N VAL A 1153 28.82 -116.57 18.22
CA VAL A 1153 27.57 -116.58 17.43
C VAL A 1153 26.76 -115.30 17.64
N PHE A 1154 26.58 -114.89 18.89
CA PHE A 1154 25.86 -113.67 19.22
C PHE A 1154 26.58 -112.43 18.66
N SER A 1155 27.91 -112.36 18.83
CA SER A 1155 28.71 -111.24 18.32
C SER A 1155 28.72 -111.18 16.79
N GLY A 1156 28.78 -112.33 16.13
CA GLY A 1156 28.67 -112.47 14.67
C GLY A 1156 27.30 -112.03 14.15
N ALA A 1157 26.21 -112.42 14.82
CA ALA A 1157 24.85 -111.99 14.49
C ALA A 1157 24.65 -110.47 14.65
N VAL A 1158 25.21 -109.88 15.72
CA VAL A 1158 25.18 -108.42 15.95
C VAL A 1158 25.97 -107.67 14.88
N LEU A 1159 27.16 -108.15 14.50
CA LEU A 1159 27.97 -107.55 13.42
C LEU A 1159 27.31 -107.70 12.04
N ALA A 1160 26.74 -108.86 11.73
CA ALA A 1160 26.05 -109.12 10.47
C ALA A 1160 24.83 -108.21 10.29
N THR A 1161 24.01 -108.05 11.33
CA THR A 1161 22.87 -107.13 11.30
C THR A 1161 23.30 -105.67 11.16
N THR A 1162 24.44 -105.26 11.74
CA THR A 1162 24.98 -103.89 11.54
C THR A 1162 25.52 -103.66 10.14
N VAL A 1163 26.20 -104.64 9.53
CA VAL A 1163 26.68 -104.54 8.14
C VAL A 1163 25.51 -104.51 7.15
N VAL A 1164 24.49 -105.35 7.35
CA VAL A 1164 23.27 -105.32 6.52
C VAL A 1164 22.56 -103.98 6.63
N ALA A 1165 22.44 -103.40 7.83
CA ALA A 1165 21.89 -102.06 8.04
C ALA A 1165 22.73 -100.94 7.39
N ALA A 1166 24.06 -101.10 7.37
CA ALA A 1166 24.97 -100.16 6.70
C ALA A 1166 24.87 -100.27 5.17
N VAL A 1167 24.80 -101.48 4.61
CA VAL A 1167 24.67 -101.73 3.16
C VAL A 1167 23.30 -101.32 2.63
N THR A 1168 22.21 -101.58 3.37
CA THR A 1168 20.87 -101.08 3.00
C THR A 1168 20.78 -99.55 3.00
N ARG A 1169 21.51 -98.86 3.88
CA ARG A 1169 21.62 -97.38 3.85
C ARG A 1169 22.45 -96.84 2.68
N VAL A 1170 23.44 -97.59 2.19
CA VAL A 1170 24.23 -97.20 1.01
C VAL A 1170 23.46 -97.46 -0.28
N LEU A 1171 22.67 -98.53 -0.35
CA LEU A 1171 21.84 -98.86 -1.52
C LEU A 1171 20.60 -97.95 -1.67
N ASN A 1172 20.05 -97.42 -0.57
CA ASN A 1172 18.98 -96.41 -0.61
C ASN A 1172 19.47 -94.98 -0.93
N ARG A 1173 20.74 -94.81 -1.31
CA ARG A 1173 21.27 -93.56 -1.89
C ARG A 1173 21.33 -93.67 -3.41
N ARG A 1174 20.16 -93.59 -4.04
CA ARG A 1174 19.99 -93.07 -5.41
C ARG A 1174 18.72 -92.25 -5.48
#